data_AF-A0A847GA20-F1
#
_entry.id   AF-A0A847GA20-F1
#
_cell.length_a   1.000
_cell.length_b   1.000
_cell.length_c   1.000
_cell.angle_alpha   90.00
_cell.angle_beta   90.00
_cell.angle_gamma   90.00
#
_symmetry.space_group_name_H-M   'P 1'
#
loop_
_entity.id
_entity.type
_entity.pdbx_description
1 polymer ?
#
loop_
_entity_poly.entity_id
_entity_poly.type
_entity_poly.pdbx_seq_one_letter_code
_entity_poly.pdbx_strand_id
1 'polypeptide(L)'
;MPSHVSLFRVLTVVAVLGLCAVSASAQSLPSESELGATIKSAVEKVKPALVRIHVVDTYYREGREFKSESSGSGVVIREDGHIITNHHVAGHAKHLKCAFANKEEIEAELVGTDPLTDIAVIKLKGVGGRSFPVVAFGDSDRMRMGDHVLAMGSPLALSQSVTLGIISNNEMTMPEWMGPFGGPSQDGEDVGALVRWIGHDAEIFGGNSGGPLVNLQGEVIGINEIKMGLGGAIPGNLAREVAESLMAGGRVRRAWLGLELQPRLKSGGRDSGGLVGGVIAGAPAAAAGFLPGDHLLSLAGNPVDLKFTVQLPDFNRMVAALPIGEPVEAVVERAGQTLNLTVTPAEREAYEPKQYEQTQWGITVRDLSFMKAREMKRDNADGVLVTSVRPGGPAGDAKPPIADNDVLVSVAGRPVNSVRELVAVTEELTGGQKTPVPVLAAFERKTERLVTVVRVGVRDLTDPGLEARKAWLPAETQVITKEIAEALGAPGMTGFRVTYVYRDSTAEKAGLKAGDLILAVDDQPLTATSPEDNKELETLIRQNSIGASVELGLNRDGQPLKLSVELARSPKAAREMKRHRDDIFEFTVRDITLYDIAAERWQESQQGVLVEQVRPGGWAALGKLLPGDLLLEINGAPVAEVDAARKTLGDLGEQQPAAVVFKIMRGVRTLYIELEPRWDGQAGTGN
;
A
#
# COMPACT_ATOMS: atom_id res chain seq x y z
N MET A 1 69.95 -23.90 -79.36
CA MET A 1 69.46 -24.83 -80.41
C MET A 1 70.18 -26.15 -80.23
N PRO A 2 69.55 -27.33 -80.45
CA PRO A 2 68.10 -27.64 -80.53
C PRO A 2 67.56 -28.08 -79.13
N SER A 3 66.32 -28.52 -78.79
CA SER A 3 65.19 -29.27 -79.42
C SER A 3 65.45 -30.78 -79.68
N HIS A 4 64.51 -31.75 -79.62
CA HIS A 4 63.10 -31.89 -79.16
C HIS A 4 62.73 -33.42 -79.17
N VAL A 5 61.71 -34.01 -78.51
CA VAL A 5 60.81 -33.68 -77.36
C VAL A 5 60.02 -34.97 -76.94
N SER A 6 59.22 -34.93 -75.86
CA SER A 6 58.00 -35.75 -75.59
C SER A 6 57.98 -37.01 -74.67
N LEU A 7 56.78 -37.19 -74.08
CA LEU A 7 56.12 -38.35 -73.42
C LEU A 7 56.70 -39.03 -72.17
N PHE A 8 55.91 -39.00 -71.09
CA PHE A 8 55.91 -39.98 -70.00
C PHE A 8 54.50 -40.55 -69.80
N ARG A 9 54.38 -41.85 -69.49
CA ARG A 9 53.14 -42.48 -69.00
C ARG A 9 53.24 -42.70 -67.49
N VAL A 10 52.13 -42.55 -66.77
CA VAL A 10 51.99 -42.98 -65.37
C VAL A 10 50.81 -43.96 -65.30
N LEU A 11 50.93 -44.96 -64.42
CA LEU A 11 50.00 -46.09 -64.32
C LEU A 11 48.88 -45.81 -63.29
N THR A 12 47.65 -46.20 -63.60
CA THR A 12 46.50 -46.03 -62.70
C THR A 12 46.44 -47.14 -61.65
N VAL A 13 46.19 -46.77 -60.39
CA VAL A 13 45.70 -47.67 -59.34
C VAL A 13 44.39 -47.10 -58.81
N VAL A 14 43.36 -47.93 -58.68
CA VAL A 14 42.03 -47.53 -58.21
C VAL A 14 41.90 -47.80 -56.72
N ALA A 15 41.49 -46.79 -55.95
CA ALA A 15 41.09 -46.92 -54.56
C ALA A 15 39.59 -46.68 -54.42
N VAL A 16 38.88 -47.58 -53.73
CA VAL A 16 37.44 -47.46 -53.46
C VAL A 16 37.24 -46.70 -52.16
N LEU A 17 36.59 -45.55 -52.22
CA LEU A 17 36.13 -44.79 -51.05
C LEU A 17 34.62 -44.95 -50.89
N GLY A 18 34.20 -45.61 -49.81
CA GLY A 18 32.79 -45.67 -49.42
C GLY A 18 32.38 -44.40 -48.67
N LEU A 19 31.42 -43.63 -49.20
CA LEU A 19 30.84 -42.51 -48.48
C LEU A 19 29.85 -43.02 -47.41
N CYS A 20 30.23 -42.89 -46.14
CA CYS A 20 29.26 -42.84 -45.05
C CYS A 20 28.77 -41.38 -44.91
N ALA A 21 27.62 -41.06 -45.48
CA ALA A 21 27.00 -39.75 -45.33
C ALA A 21 26.38 -39.62 -43.93
N VAL A 22 27.07 -38.92 -43.03
CA VAL A 22 26.48 -38.51 -41.74
C VAL A 22 25.62 -37.28 -41.98
N SER A 23 24.30 -37.48 -42.02
CA SER A 23 23.31 -36.41 -42.17
C SER A 23 23.27 -35.53 -40.92
N ALA A 24 24.08 -34.47 -40.90
CA ALA A 24 23.96 -33.41 -39.90
C ALA A 24 22.67 -32.62 -40.15
N SER A 25 21.62 -32.95 -39.41
CA SER A 25 20.35 -32.22 -39.43
C SER A 25 20.49 -30.85 -38.77
N ALA A 26 20.92 -29.87 -39.56
CA ALA A 26 20.83 -28.46 -39.20
C ALA A 26 19.35 -28.10 -38.99
N GLN A 27 18.95 -27.85 -37.75
CA GLN A 27 17.62 -27.32 -37.46
C GLN A 27 17.51 -25.91 -38.05
N SER A 28 16.62 -25.74 -39.01
CA SER A 28 16.18 -24.41 -39.46
C SER A 28 15.53 -23.69 -38.29
N LEU A 29 15.75 -22.37 -38.19
CA LEU A 29 14.95 -21.52 -37.31
C LEU A 29 13.46 -21.70 -37.65
N PRO A 30 12.56 -21.73 -36.65
CA PRO A 30 11.13 -21.87 -36.90
C PRO A 30 10.63 -20.71 -37.76
N SER A 31 9.70 -20.99 -38.66
CA SER A 31 9.03 -19.94 -39.42
C SER A 31 8.17 -19.05 -38.50
N GLU A 32 7.91 -17.82 -38.94
CA GLU A 32 7.11 -16.84 -38.18
C GLU A 32 5.71 -17.38 -37.80
N SER A 33 5.11 -18.21 -38.65
CA SER A 33 3.85 -18.91 -38.37
C SER A 33 3.98 -20.05 -37.34
N GLU A 34 5.10 -20.77 -37.32
CA GLU A 34 5.35 -21.81 -36.32
C GLU A 34 5.60 -21.18 -34.95
N LEU A 35 6.42 -20.12 -34.88
CA LEU A 35 6.63 -19.35 -33.66
C LEU A 35 5.32 -18.74 -33.13
N GLY A 36 4.52 -18.13 -34.00
CA GLY A 36 3.19 -17.60 -33.64
C GLY A 36 2.22 -18.68 -33.13
N ALA A 37 2.23 -19.88 -33.72
CA ALA A 37 1.44 -21.01 -33.24
C ALA A 37 1.91 -21.52 -31.87
N THR A 38 3.23 -21.58 -31.64
CA THR A 38 3.80 -21.98 -30.34
C THR A 38 3.47 -20.98 -29.24
N ILE A 39 3.63 -19.67 -29.51
CA ILE A 39 3.24 -18.59 -28.59
C ILE A 39 1.75 -18.70 -28.23
N LYS A 40 0.88 -18.89 -29.23
CA LYS A 40 -0.57 -19.06 -29.01
C LYS A 40 -0.86 -20.26 -28.09
N SER A 41 -0.17 -21.39 -28.30
CA SER A 41 -0.33 -22.58 -27.46
C SER A 41 0.09 -22.33 -26.00
N ALA A 42 1.22 -21.66 -25.77
CA ALA A 42 1.67 -21.28 -24.42
C ALA A 42 0.68 -20.32 -23.73
N VAL A 43 0.12 -19.34 -24.45
CA VAL A 43 -0.92 -18.44 -23.93
C VAL A 43 -2.20 -19.19 -23.59
N GLU A 44 -2.67 -20.09 -24.45
CA GLU A 44 -3.89 -20.88 -24.20
C GLU A 44 -3.74 -21.84 -23.01
N LYS A 45 -2.53 -22.35 -22.76
CA LYS A 45 -2.20 -23.17 -21.58
C LYS A 45 -2.18 -22.36 -20.27
N VAL A 46 -1.59 -21.17 -20.27
CA VAL A 46 -1.34 -20.37 -19.05
C VAL A 46 -2.53 -19.49 -18.65
N LYS A 47 -3.23 -18.89 -19.62
CA LYS A 47 -4.30 -17.91 -19.38
C LYS A 47 -5.41 -18.35 -18.40
N PRO A 48 -5.86 -19.62 -18.36
CA PRO A 48 -6.90 -20.06 -17.41
C PRO A 48 -6.45 -20.05 -15.93
N ALA A 49 -5.14 -20.13 -15.69
CA ALA A 49 -4.52 -20.16 -14.35
C ALA A 49 -3.95 -18.80 -13.91
N LEU A 50 -3.86 -17.83 -14.84
CA LEU A 50 -3.44 -16.46 -14.58
C LEU A 50 -4.57 -15.67 -13.90
N VAL A 51 -4.30 -15.07 -12.75
CA VAL A 51 -5.26 -14.21 -12.03
C VAL A 51 -4.79 -12.76 -11.96
N ARG A 52 -5.74 -11.82 -12.01
CA ARG A 52 -5.55 -10.45 -11.50
C ARG A 52 -5.87 -10.47 -10.01
N ILE A 53 -4.98 -9.97 -9.18
CA ILE A 53 -5.20 -9.84 -7.74
C ILE A 53 -5.59 -8.38 -7.46
N HIS A 54 -6.80 -8.15 -6.96
CA HIS A 54 -7.17 -6.91 -6.28
C HIS A 54 -6.79 -7.05 -4.81
N VAL A 55 -6.16 -6.01 -4.28
CA VAL A 55 -5.50 -6.03 -2.98
C VAL A 55 -6.00 -4.82 -2.18
N VAL A 56 -6.27 -5.05 -0.90
CA VAL A 56 -6.30 -3.98 0.10
C VAL A 56 -5.11 -4.19 1.01
N ASP A 57 -4.10 -3.36 0.86
CA ASP A 57 -2.88 -3.36 1.68
C ASP A 57 -2.98 -2.37 2.85
N THR A 58 -2.07 -2.48 3.83
CA THR A 58 -1.95 -1.53 4.94
C THR A 58 -0.59 -0.87 4.98
N TYR A 59 -0.58 0.46 5.10
CA TYR A 59 0.60 1.27 5.38
C TYR A 59 0.38 2.15 6.61
N TYR A 60 1.46 2.64 7.23
CA TYR A 60 1.39 3.27 8.53
C TYR A 60 2.00 4.67 8.51
N ARG A 61 1.26 5.66 9.01
CA ARG A 61 1.64 7.08 9.01
C ARG A 61 0.89 7.84 10.10
N GLU A 62 1.45 8.93 10.62
CA GLU A 62 0.76 9.86 11.56
C GLU A 62 0.03 9.14 12.71
N GLY A 63 0.65 8.07 13.25
CA GLY A 63 0.10 7.26 14.33
C GLY A 63 -1.16 6.48 13.99
N ARG A 64 -1.42 6.18 12.71
CA ARG A 64 -2.55 5.38 12.20
C ARG A 64 -2.09 4.27 11.23
N GLU A 65 -2.88 3.20 11.17
CA GLU A 65 -3.02 2.34 9.99
C GLU A 65 -3.84 3.10 8.94
N PHE A 66 -3.38 3.08 7.70
CA PHE A 66 -4.10 3.49 6.50
C PHE A 66 -4.17 2.29 5.56
N LYS A 67 -5.24 2.19 4.78
CA LYS A 67 -5.40 1.18 3.73
C LYS A 67 -5.29 1.82 2.36
N SER A 68 -4.77 1.08 1.39
CA SER A 68 -4.82 1.43 -0.04
C SER A 68 -5.55 0.34 -0.82
N GLU A 69 -6.11 0.68 -1.98
CA GLU A 69 -6.49 -0.33 -2.99
C GLU A 69 -5.35 -0.39 -4.02
N SER A 70 -4.80 -1.58 -4.25
CA SER A 70 -3.75 -1.83 -5.25
C SER A 70 -4.09 -3.08 -6.08
N SER A 71 -3.28 -3.38 -7.10
CA SER A 71 -3.51 -4.53 -7.97
C SER A 71 -2.22 -5.11 -8.56
N GLY A 72 -2.10 -6.43 -8.48
CA GLY A 72 -1.03 -7.20 -9.11
C GLY A 72 -1.55 -8.40 -9.89
N SER A 73 -0.65 -9.34 -10.19
CA SER A 73 -0.97 -10.60 -10.86
C SER A 73 -0.51 -11.80 -10.03
N GLY A 74 -1.03 -12.97 -10.36
CA GLY A 74 -0.57 -14.23 -9.80
C GLY A 74 -0.86 -15.39 -10.75
N VAL A 75 -0.28 -16.56 -10.47
CA VAL A 75 -0.59 -17.80 -11.19
C VAL A 75 -0.91 -18.93 -10.24
N VAL A 76 -1.96 -19.70 -10.56
CA VAL A 76 -2.34 -20.90 -9.80
C VAL A 76 -1.30 -22.00 -10.01
N ILE A 77 -0.69 -22.46 -8.91
CA ILE A 77 0.39 -23.47 -8.89
C ILE A 77 -0.04 -24.81 -8.29
N ARG A 78 -1.23 -24.90 -7.67
CA ARG A 78 -1.85 -26.16 -7.24
C ARG A 78 -3.35 -26.16 -7.51
N GLU A 79 -3.89 -27.35 -7.83
CA GLU A 79 -5.28 -27.51 -8.23
C GLU A 79 -6.27 -27.05 -7.15
N ASP A 80 -5.92 -27.14 -5.87
CA ASP A 80 -6.77 -26.69 -4.77
C ASP A 80 -6.85 -25.15 -4.64
N GLY A 81 -6.17 -24.40 -5.52
CA GLY A 81 -6.26 -22.94 -5.60
C GLY A 81 -5.20 -22.19 -4.79
N HIS A 82 -4.00 -22.77 -4.62
CA HIS A 82 -2.81 -22.00 -4.22
C HIS A 82 -2.28 -21.19 -5.41
N ILE A 83 -2.03 -19.91 -5.18
CA ILE A 83 -1.55 -18.93 -6.17
C ILE A 83 -0.23 -18.34 -5.67
N ILE A 84 0.78 -18.28 -6.53
CA ILE A 84 2.02 -17.53 -6.26
C ILE A 84 1.92 -16.11 -6.82
N THR A 85 2.52 -15.15 -6.11
CA THR A 85 2.64 -13.73 -6.47
C THR A 85 3.85 -13.10 -5.74
N ASN A 86 4.06 -11.79 -5.85
CA ASN A 86 5.12 -11.10 -5.11
C ASN A 86 4.72 -10.79 -3.65
N HIS A 87 5.71 -10.61 -2.78
CA HIS A 87 5.48 -10.06 -1.44
C HIS A 87 4.94 -8.63 -1.53
N HIS A 88 5.50 -7.76 -2.38
CA HIS A 88 5.00 -6.39 -2.54
C HIS A 88 3.59 -6.29 -3.15
N VAL A 89 3.04 -7.41 -3.64
CA VAL A 89 1.65 -7.51 -4.12
C VAL A 89 0.71 -8.02 -3.01
N ALA A 90 1.10 -9.01 -2.19
CA ALA A 90 0.16 -9.67 -1.27
C ALA A 90 0.63 -9.82 0.19
N GLY A 91 1.90 -9.55 0.49
CA GLY A 91 2.51 -9.77 1.82
C GLY A 91 1.92 -8.89 2.93
N HIS A 92 1.47 -7.68 2.60
CA HIS A 92 0.80 -6.75 3.52
C HIS A 92 -0.73 -6.70 3.34
N ALA A 93 -1.31 -7.65 2.61
CA ALA A 93 -2.73 -7.60 2.26
C ALA A 93 -3.65 -7.91 3.45
N LYS A 94 -4.53 -6.95 3.76
CA LYS A 94 -5.67 -7.14 4.67
C LYS A 94 -6.83 -7.88 3.98
N HIS A 95 -7.06 -7.57 2.69
CA HIS A 95 -8.07 -8.22 1.85
C HIS A 95 -7.49 -8.55 0.47
N LEU A 96 -7.90 -9.68 -0.10
CA LEU A 96 -7.44 -10.19 -1.40
C LEU A 96 -8.62 -10.74 -2.19
N LYS A 97 -8.75 -10.34 -3.46
CA LYS A 97 -9.75 -10.88 -4.39
C LYS A 97 -9.10 -11.23 -5.73
N CYS A 98 -9.17 -12.49 -6.12
CA CYS A 98 -8.58 -13.01 -7.35
C CYS A 98 -9.64 -13.05 -8.46
N ALA A 99 -9.42 -12.27 -9.52
CA ALA A 99 -10.25 -12.24 -10.73
C ALA A 99 -9.62 -13.09 -11.84
N PHE A 100 -10.39 -14.07 -12.34
CA PHE A 100 -9.97 -15.05 -13.34
C PHE A 100 -10.32 -14.60 -14.78
N ALA A 101 -9.74 -15.31 -15.78
CA ALA A 101 -10.01 -15.08 -17.21
C ALA A 101 -11.50 -15.19 -17.63
N ASN A 102 -12.31 -15.93 -16.85
CA ASN A 102 -13.76 -16.08 -17.02
C ASN A 102 -14.58 -14.94 -16.38
N LYS A 103 -13.93 -13.94 -15.77
CA LYS A 103 -14.51 -12.86 -14.94
C LYS A 103 -15.11 -13.29 -13.60
N GLU A 104 -14.82 -14.50 -13.15
CA GLU A 104 -15.14 -14.94 -11.80
C GLU A 104 -14.18 -14.28 -10.81
N GLU A 105 -14.71 -13.70 -9.74
CA GLU A 105 -13.92 -13.13 -8.64
C GLU A 105 -14.11 -13.94 -7.38
N ILE A 106 -13.01 -14.39 -6.77
CA ILE A 106 -13.01 -15.25 -5.59
C ILE A 106 -12.11 -14.62 -4.51
N GLU A 107 -12.57 -14.56 -3.26
CA GLU A 107 -11.72 -14.12 -2.14
C GLU A 107 -10.50 -15.02 -1.96
N ALA A 108 -9.42 -14.46 -1.43
CA ALA A 108 -8.25 -15.21 -0.98
C ALA A 108 -7.78 -14.80 0.42
N GLU A 109 -6.85 -15.57 0.98
CA GLU A 109 -6.02 -15.19 2.12
C GLU A 109 -4.55 -15.42 1.84
N LEU A 110 -3.69 -14.70 2.56
CA LEU A 110 -2.25 -14.95 2.56
C LEU A 110 -1.94 -16.24 3.34
N VAL A 111 -1.30 -17.21 2.69
CA VAL A 111 -0.80 -18.44 3.33
C VAL A 111 0.53 -18.15 4.02
N GLY A 112 1.35 -17.34 3.38
CA GLY A 112 2.66 -16.93 3.85
C GLY A 112 3.35 -16.02 2.85
N THR A 113 4.39 -15.31 3.31
CA THR A 113 5.20 -14.42 2.47
C THR A 113 6.66 -14.38 2.92
N ASP A 114 7.52 -13.94 2.03
CA ASP A 114 8.96 -13.85 2.21
C ASP A 114 9.48 -12.55 1.55
N PRO A 115 9.72 -11.48 2.33
CA PRO A 115 10.19 -10.19 1.82
C PRO A 115 11.56 -10.32 1.12
N LEU A 116 12.45 -11.18 1.66
CA LEU A 116 13.85 -11.31 1.22
C LEU A 116 14.02 -12.01 -0.14
N THR A 117 12.96 -12.60 -0.70
CA THR A 117 12.93 -13.01 -2.12
C THR A 117 11.75 -12.40 -2.89
N ASP A 118 11.05 -11.45 -2.29
CA ASP A 118 9.81 -10.85 -2.81
C ASP A 118 8.76 -11.88 -3.30
N ILE A 119 8.46 -12.93 -2.53
CA ILE A 119 7.44 -13.95 -2.87
C ILE A 119 6.31 -13.99 -1.84
N ALA A 120 5.09 -14.23 -2.30
CA ALA A 120 3.95 -14.59 -1.48
C ALA A 120 3.17 -15.77 -2.07
N VAL A 121 2.53 -16.55 -1.20
CA VAL A 121 1.54 -17.55 -1.60
C VAL A 121 0.20 -17.19 -0.99
N ILE A 122 -0.84 -17.15 -1.81
CA ILE A 122 -2.22 -16.88 -1.40
C ILE A 122 -3.13 -18.07 -1.76
N LYS A 123 -4.23 -18.23 -1.02
CA LYS A 123 -5.14 -19.37 -1.15
C LYS A 123 -6.59 -18.91 -1.33
N LEU A 124 -7.27 -19.46 -2.33
CA LEU A 124 -8.68 -19.16 -2.62
C LEU A 124 -9.62 -19.71 -1.52
N LYS A 125 -10.58 -18.87 -1.12
CA LYS A 125 -11.60 -19.15 -0.09
C LYS A 125 -12.94 -19.59 -0.68
N GLY A 126 -13.74 -20.30 0.13
CA GLY A 126 -15.11 -20.70 -0.21
C GLY A 126 -15.25 -21.77 -1.31
N VAL A 127 -14.16 -22.22 -1.92
CA VAL A 127 -14.14 -23.01 -3.17
C VAL A 127 -14.68 -24.45 -3.06
N GLY A 128 -15.08 -24.94 -1.88
CA GLY A 128 -15.79 -26.21 -1.71
C GLY A 128 -15.06 -27.48 -2.20
N GLY A 129 -13.73 -27.45 -2.35
CA GLY A 129 -12.95 -28.57 -2.90
C GLY A 129 -12.87 -28.62 -4.44
N ARG A 130 -13.30 -27.56 -5.13
CA ARG A 130 -13.13 -27.38 -6.58
C ARG A 130 -11.64 -27.34 -6.98
N SER A 131 -11.29 -28.09 -8.03
CA SER A 131 -10.01 -27.94 -8.73
C SER A 131 -9.98 -26.71 -9.66
N PHE A 132 -8.82 -26.09 -9.77
CA PHE A 132 -8.50 -24.95 -10.64
C PHE A 132 -7.43 -25.34 -11.67
N PRO A 133 -7.39 -24.68 -12.85
CA PRO A 133 -6.30 -24.86 -13.81
C PRO A 133 -4.96 -24.47 -13.18
N VAL A 134 -3.90 -25.22 -13.46
CA VAL A 134 -2.54 -25.00 -12.92
C VAL A 134 -1.51 -24.75 -14.02
N VAL A 135 -0.43 -24.05 -13.68
CA VAL A 135 0.79 -24.01 -14.50
C VAL A 135 1.93 -24.66 -13.74
N ALA A 136 2.63 -25.58 -14.39
CA ALA A 136 3.85 -26.19 -13.84
C ALA A 136 5.04 -25.23 -13.92
N PHE A 137 5.93 -25.31 -12.93
CA PHE A 137 7.26 -24.70 -13.03
C PHE A 137 8.12 -25.45 -14.05
N GLY A 138 8.84 -24.69 -14.88
CA GLY A 138 9.96 -25.20 -15.66
C GLY A 138 11.23 -25.27 -14.83
N ASP A 139 12.37 -25.40 -15.51
CA ASP A 139 13.70 -25.37 -14.90
C ASP A 139 14.44 -24.09 -15.32
N SER A 140 14.51 -23.11 -14.41
CA SER A 140 15.13 -21.81 -14.68
C SER A 140 16.61 -21.89 -15.03
N ASP A 141 17.30 -22.91 -14.51
CA ASP A 141 18.77 -22.99 -14.57
C ASP A 141 19.23 -23.63 -15.90
N ARG A 142 18.28 -24.12 -16.69
CA ARG A 142 18.46 -24.59 -18.07
C ARG A 142 18.20 -23.51 -19.12
N MET A 143 17.53 -22.41 -18.76
CA MET A 143 17.26 -21.29 -19.66
C MET A 143 18.55 -20.53 -20.01
N ARG A 144 18.61 -19.89 -21.18
CA ARG A 144 19.79 -19.19 -21.72
C ARG A 144 19.42 -17.84 -22.33
N MET A 145 20.41 -16.94 -22.44
CA MET A 145 20.24 -15.67 -23.15
C MET A 145 19.85 -15.93 -24.61
N GLY A 146 18.80 -15.27 -25.09
CA GLY A 146 18.20 -15.51 -26.41
C GLY A 146 17.03 -16.51 -26.43
N ASP A 147 16.76 -17.24 -25.34
CA ASP A 147 15.54 -18.03 -25.23
C ASP A 147 14.30 -17.12 -25.17
N HIS A 148 13.28 -17.45 -25.97
CA HIS A 148 12.03 -16.70 -26.01
C HIS A 148 11.19 -16.94 -24.76
N VAL A 149 10.66 -15.85 -24.20
CA VAL A 149 9.84 -15.83 -22.99
C VAL A 149 8.59 -14.97 -23.17
N LEU A 150 7.53 -15.33 -22.46
CA LEU A 150 6.27 -14.59 -22.41
C LEU A 150 6.07 -14.08 -20.99
N ALA A 151 6.04 -12.76 -20.80
CA ALA A 151 5.63 -12.15 -19.54
C ALA A 151 4.10 -12.00 -19.55
N MET A 152 3.42 -12.50 -18.52
CA MET A 152 1.96 -12.47 -18.42
C MET A 152 1.50 -11.83 -17.11
N GLY A 153 0.40 -11.07 -17.18
CA GLY A 153 -0.13 -10.33 -16.04
C GLY A 153 -1.42 -9.58 -16.35
N SER A 154 -1.76 -8.58 -15.54
CA SER A 154 -2.96 -7.75 -15.72
C SER A 154 -2.67 -6.26 -15.41
N PRO A 155 -1.97 -5.55 -16.31
CA PRO A 155 -1.53 -4.18 -16.10
C PRO A 155 -2.70 -3.21 -15.89
N LEU A 156 -2.50 -2.26 -14.98
CA LEU A 156 -3.47 -1.20 -14.64
C LEU A 156 -4.87 -1.72 -14.28
N ALA A 157 -4.98 -2.99 -13.86
CA ALA A 157 -6.22 -3.74 -13.62
C ALA A 157 -7.22 -3.83 -14.80
N LEU A 158 -6.83 -3.41 -16.02
CA LEU A 158 -7.72 -3.25 -17.18
C LEU A 158 -8.16 -4.58 -17.80
N SER A 159 -7.20 -5.49 -18.04
CA SER A 159 -7.41 -6.83 -18.61
C SER A 159 -6.15 -7.68 -18.44
N GLN A 160 -6.22 -8.98 -18.73
CA GLN A 160 -5.03 -9.83 -18.84
C GLN A 160 -4.21 -9.45 -20.09
N SER A 161 -2.90 -9.29 -19.96
CA SER A 161 -1.96 -9.07 -21.06
C SER A 161 -0.88 -10.15 -21.16
N VAL A 162 -0.29 -10.26 -22.35
CA VAL A 162 0.90 -11.06 -22.62
C VAL A 162 1.84 -10.23 -23.49
N THR A 163 3.13 -10.21 -23.16
CA THR A 163 4.18 -9.62 -24.00
C THR A 163 5.26 -10.66 -24.31
N LEU A 164 5.83 -10.56 -25.51
CA LEU A 164 6.91 -11.42 -25.99
C LEU A 164 8.25 -10.72 -25.80
N GLY A 165 9.29 -11.50 -25.49
CA GLY A 165 10.67 -11.08 -25.58
C GLY A 165 11.61 -12.27 -25.49
N ILE A 166 12.87 -11.99 -25.18
CA ILE A 166 13.91 -12.97 -24.89
C ILE A 166 14.54 -12.73 -23.52
N ILE A 167 15.17 -13.76 -22.96
CA ILE A 167 16.09 -13.59 -21.84
C ILE A 167 17.30 -12.80 -22.34
N SER A 168 17.55 -11.65 -21.72
CA SER A 168 18.67 -10.76 -21.99
C SER A 168 19.85 -10.99 -21.05
N ASN A 169 19.59 -11.49 -19.83
CA ASN A 169 20.62 -11.87 -18.85
C ASN A 169 20.07 -12.92 -17.86
N ASN A 170 20.75 -14.06 -17.69
CA ASN A 170 20.39 -15.08 -16.68
C ASN A 170 20.89 -14.76 -15.26
N GLU A 171 21.81 -13.79 -15.13
CA GLU A 171 22.55 -13.50 -13.91
C GLU A 171 22.46 -12.01 -13.56
N MET A 172 21.27 -11.41 -13.66
CA MET A 172 21.08 -9.98 -13.42
C MET A 172 21.08 -9.66 -11.92
N THR A 173 21.94 -8.74 -11.49
CA THR A 173 21.97 -8.17 -10.14
C THR A 173 21.92 -6.65 -10.20
N MET A 174 21.60 -6.00 -9.08
CA MET A 174 21.64 -4.54 -8.99
C MET A 174 23.08 -3.99 -9.07
N PRO A 175 23.30 -2.82 -9.69
CA PRO A 175 24.61 -2.17 -9.72
C PRO A 175 25.07 -1.66 -8.35
N GLU A 176 26.33 -1.93 -7.97
CA GLU A 176 26.94 -1.50 -6.69
C GLU A 176 26.79 -0.01 -6.38
N TRP A 177 26.79 0.87 -7.39
CA TRP A 177 26.70 2.32 -7.22
C TRP A 177 25.32 2.80 -6.76
N MET A 178 24.27 1.96 -6.88
CA MET A 178 22.95 2.22 -6.29
C MET A 178 22.98 1.94 -4.77
N GLY A 179 23.97 1.17 -4.29
CA GLY A 179 24.21 0.88 -2.88
C GLY A 179 23.13 0.02 -2.22
N PRO A 180 23.30 -0.30 -0.91
CA PRO A 180 22.34 -1.10 -0.14
C PRO A 180 20.98 -0.41 0.09
N PHE A 181 20.79 0.82 -0.43
CA PHE A 181 19.56 1.60 -0.32
C PHE A 181 18.92 1.92 -1.68
N GLY A 182 19.48 1.42 -2.79
CA GLY A 182 18.98 1.65 -4.14
C GLY A 182 18.51 0.39 -4.88
N GLY A 183 18.74 -0.80 -4.32
CA GLY A 183 18.06 -2.03 -4.76
C GLY A 183 16.59 -2.06 -4.30
N PRO A 184 15.76 -2.96 -4.86
CA PRO A 184 14.43 -3.22 -4.34
C PRO A 184 14.53 -3.81 -2.92
N SER A 185 13.83 -3.20 -1.97
CA SER A 185 13.78 -3.64 -0.58
C SER A 185 12.33 -3.77 -0.10
N GLN A 186 12.07 -4.79 0.70
CA GLN A 186 10.76 -5.14 1.25
C GLN A 186 10.92 -5.42 2.75
N ASP A 187 10.14 -4.78 3.63
CA ASP A 187 10.28 -4.88 5.10
C ASP A 187 11.75 -4.73 5.60
N GLY A 188 12.50 -3.85 4.93
CA GLY A 188 13.92 -3.57 5.18
C GLY A 188 14.91 -4.67 4.77
N GLU A 189 14.43 -5.79 4.22
CA GLU A 189 15.25 -6.80 3.55
C GLU A 189 15.67 -6.32 2.15
N ASP A 190 16.91 -6.57 1.72
CA ASP A 190 17.36 -6.35 0.34
C ASP A 190 17.06 -7.60 -0.50
N VAL A 191 16.12 -7.49 -1.45
CA VAL A 191 15.73 -8.60 -2.33
C VAL A 191 16.93 -9.08 -3.16
N GLY A 192 17.81 -8.14 -3.57
CA GLY A 192 19.04 -8.42 -4.30
C GLY A 192 20.09 -9.18 -3.49
N ALA A 193 19.93 -9.30 -2.16
CA ALA A 193 20.84 -10.08 -1.33
C ALA A 193 20.67 -11.60 -1.55
N LEU A 194 19.51 -12.09 -2.01
CA LEU A 194 19.29 -13.49 -2.40
C LEU A 194 18.90 -13.69 -3.86
N VAL A 195 18.10 -12.77 -4.43
CA VAL A 195 17.58 -12.88 -5.78
C VAL A 195 18.62 -12.41 -6.79
N ARG A 196 18.90 -13.29 -7.75
CA ARG A 196 19.60 -12.94 -8.99
C ARG A 196 18.60 -13.14 -10.12
N TRP A 197 18.14 -12.03 -10.69
CA TRP A 197 17.00 -12.00 -11.59
C TRP A 197 17.31 -12.59 -12.97
N ILE A 198 16.30 -13.19 -13.58
CA ILE A 198 16.24 -13.40 -15.02
C ILE A 198 15.87 -12.06 -15.65
N GLY A 199 16.87 -11.36 -16.19
CA GLY A 199 16.71 -10.15 -16.98
C GLY A 199 16.18 -10.47 -18.38
N HIS A 200 15.13 -9.77 -18.81
CA HIS A 200 14.47 -9.95 -20.12
C HIS A 200 14.07 -8.61 -20.74
N ASP A 201 13.88 -8.57 -22.05
CA ASP A 201 13.42 -7.37 -22.75
C ASP A 201 11.90 -7.25 -22.83
N ALA A 202 11.15 -8.36 -22.73
CA ALA A 202 9.69 -8.42 -22.76
C ALA A 202 9.06 -7.31 -21.89
N GLU A 203 8.10 -6.58 -22.47
CA GLU A 203 7.58 -5.36 -21.88
C GLU A 203 6.65 -5.65 -20.69
N ILE A 204 6.90 -5.01 -19.55
CA ILE A 204 6.09 -5.15 -18.33
C ILE A 204 5.82 -3.77 -17.72
N PHE A 205 4.59 -3.61 -17.24
CA PHE A 205 4.05 -2.42 -16.59
C PHE A 205 3.49 -2.77 -15.20
N GLY A 206 3.23 -1.76 -14.37
CA GLY A 206 2.55 -1.93 -13.07
C GLY A 206 1.25 -2.75 -13.19
N GLY A 207 1.14 -3.78 -12.37
CA GLY A 207 0.08 -4.81 -12.45
C GLY A 207 0.50 -6.12 -13.13
N ASN A 208 1.66 -6.20 -13.78
CA ASN A 208 2.27 -7.48 -14.20
C ASN A 208 3.04 -8.19 -13.07
N SER A 209 3.46 -7.45 -12.05
CA SER A 209 4.19 -7.99 -10.89
C SER A 209 3.41 -9.12 -10.22
N GLY A 210 4.13 -10.19 -9.84
CA GLY A 210 3.58 -11.44 -9.33
C GLY A 210 3.03 -12.39 -10.42
N GLY A 211 2.85 -11.90 -11.65
CA GLY A 211 2.49 -12.73 -12.79
C GLY A 211 3.69 -13.53 -13.31
N PRO A 212 3.47 -14.63 -14.05
CA PRO A 212 4.55 -15.51 -14.49
C PRO A 212 5.32 -14.97 -15.69
N LEU A 213 6.63 -15.23 -15.70
CA LEU A 213 7.46 -15.29 -16.90
C LEU A 213 7.53 -16.77 -17.33
N VAL A 214 7.04 -17.09 -18.52
CA VAL A 214 6.98 -18.49 -19.01
C VAL A 214 7.82 -18.71 -20.26
N ASN A 215 8.30 -19.94 -20.44
CA ASN A 215 8.91 -20.39 -21.69
C ASN A 215 7.85 -20.66 -22.78
N LEU A 216 8.28 -20.96 -24.00
CA LEU A 216 7.39 -21.31 -25.12
C LEU A 216 6.62 -22.64 -24.95
N GLN A 217 6.91 -23.41 -23.90
CA GLN A 217 6.14 -24.59 -23.49
C GLN A 217 5.00 -24.22 -22.51
N GLY A 218 4.91 -22.95 -22.10
CA GLY A 218 3.96 -22.45 -21.11
C GLY A 218 4.24 -23.03 -19.72
N GLU A 219 5.49 -23.03 -19.30
CA GLU A 219 5.97 -23.44 -17.98
C GLU A 219 6.60 -22.23 -17.27
N VAL A 220 6.35 -22.07 -15.97
CA VAL A 220 6.85 -20.91 -15.20
C VAL A 220 8.36 -21.03 -15.01
N ILE A 221 9.12 -20.15 -15.66
CA ILE A 221 10.58 -20.05 -15.51
C ILE A 221 11.00 -18.86 -14.64
N GLY A 222 10.05 -17.97 -14.28
CA GLY A 222 10.21 -16.98 -13.23
C GLY A 222 8.92 -16.24 -12.88
N ILE A 223 8.97 -15.35 -11.89
CA ILE A 223 7.87 -14.46 -11.48
C ILE A 223 8.27 -13.01 -11.77
N ASN A 224 7.50 -12.28 -12.58
CA ASN A 224 7.80 -10.90 -12.97
C ASN A 224 7.78 -9.99 -11.73
N GLU A 225 8.79 -9.12 -11.57
CA GLU A 225 8.94 -8.28 -10.37
C GLU A 225 9.25 -6.81 -10.73
N ILE A 226 10.40 -6.57 -11.37
CA ILE A 226 11.02 -5.25 -11.53
C ILE A 226 11.16 -4.83 -13.00
N LYS A 227 11.16 -3.51 -13.28
CA LYS A 227 11.48 -2.94 -14.60
C LYS A 227 12.47 -1.78 -14.45
N MET A 228 13.75 -2.04 -14.78
CA MET A 228 14.84 -1.06 -14.75
C MET A 228 15.56 -1.06 -16.10
N GLY A 229 14.86 -0.58 -17.13
CA GLY A 229 15.23 -0.77 -18.54
C GLY A 229 14.88 -2.18 -19.01
N LEU A 230 15.65 -3.18 -18.57
CA LEU A 230 15.24 -4.59 -18.66
C LEU A 230 14.13 -4.89 -17.64
N GLY A 231 13.24 -5.83 -17.98
CA GLY A 231 12.41 -6.49 -16.99
C GLY A 231 13.24 -7.51 -16.20
N GLY A 232 12.89 -7.77 -14.96
CA GLY A 232 13.52 -8.78 -14.11
C GLY A 232 12.47 -9.66 -13.46
N ALA A 233 12.70 -10.97 -13.53
CA ALA A 233 11.87 -11.98 -12.90
C ALA A 233 12.67 -12.83 -11.89
N ILE A 234 12.05 -13.16 -10.77
CA ILE A 234 12.59 -14.07 -9.74
C ILE A 234 12.71 -15.47 -10.37
N PRO A 235 13.85 -16.18 -10.32
CA PRO A 235 14.01 -17.48 -10.97
C PRO A 235 12.99 -18.53 -10.50
N GLY A 236 12.43 -19.28 -11.44
CA GLY A 236 11.36 -20.26 -11.20
C GLY A 236 11.73 -21.35 -10.19
N ASN A 237 12.99 -21.82 -10.18
CA ASN A 237 13.44 -22.80 -9.19
C ASN A 237 13.41 -22.23 -7.75
N LEU A 238 13.84 -20.98 -7.56
CA LEU A 238 13.79 -20.28 -6.26
C LEU A 238 12.35 -19.96 -5.85
N ALA A 239 11.53 -19.47 -6.77
CA ALA A 239 10.12 -19.15 -6.52
C ALA A 239 9.32 -20.41 -6.12
N ARG A 240 9.61 -21.57 -6.72
CA ARG A 240 9.04 -22.87 -6.32
C ARG A 240 9.46 -23.26 -4.90
N GLU A 241 10.76 -23.23 -4.60
CA GLU A 241 11.31 -23.60 -3.27
C GLU A 241 10.68 -22.77 -2.14
N VAL A 242 10.63 -21.45 -2.33
CA VAL A 242 9.99 -20.52 -1.39
C VAL A 242 8.50 -20.80 -1.26
N ALA A 243 7.78 -20.95 -2.38
CA ALA A 243 6.34 -21.26 -2.34
C ALA A 243 6.02 -22.60 -1.65
N GLU A 244 6.85 -23.63 -1.83
CA GLU A 244 6.71 -24.91 -1.15
C GLU A 244 6.95 -24.80 0.35
N SER A 245 7.95 -24.02 0.79
CA SER A 245 8.18 -23.72 2.21
C SER A 245 7.02 -22.92 2.83
N LEU A 246 6.51 -21.91 2.12
CA LEU A 246 5.35 -21.11 2.56
C LEU A 246 4.07 -21.97 2.65
N MET A 247 3.81 -22.86 1.69
CA MET A 247 2.68 -23.80 1.75
C MET A 247 2.82 -24.86 2.86
N ALA A 248 4.05 -25.21 3.26
CA ALA A 248 4.31 -26.22 4.29
C ALA A 248 4.27 -25.68 5.73
N GLY A 249 4.63 -24.40 5.95
CA GLY A 249 4.80 -23.84 7.29
C GLY A 249 4.46 -22.36 7.46
N GLY A 250 3.85 -21.71 6.47
CA GLY A 250 3.43 -20.29 6.51
C GLY A 250 4.56 -19.26 6.45
N ARG A 251 5.83 -19.69 6.62
CA ARG A 251 7.02 -18.84 6.61
C ARG A 251 8.24 -19.60 6.11
N VAL A 252 9.17 -18.91 5.46
CA VAL A 252 10.50 -19.45 5.16
C VAL A 252 11.38 -19.33 6.41
N ARG A 253 12.15 -20.36 6.72
CA ARG A 253 13.20 -20.33 7.75
C ARG A 253 14.56 -20.28 7.06
N ARG A 254 15.44 -19.39 7.52
CA ARG A 254 16.81 -19.25 6.99
C ARG A 254 17.82 -19.27 8.11
N ALA A 255 18.97 -19.85 7.85
CA ALA A 255 20.15 -19.69 8.69
C ALA A 255 20.78 -18.30 8.50
N TRP A 256 21.41 -17.80 9.57
CA TRP A 256 22.13 -16.54 9.60
C TRP A 256 23.34 -16.63 10.53
N LEU A 257 24.44 -15.98 10.13
CA LEU A 257 25.71 -15.98 10.85
C LEU A 257 26.10 -14.60 11.39
N GLY A 258 25.50 -13.52 10.89
CA GLY A 258 25.98 -12.15 11.09
C GLY A 258 27.40 -11.93 10.55
N LEU A 259 27.67 -12.48 9.36
CA LEU A 259 28.95 -12.44 8.68
C LEU A 259 28.77 -11.72 7.33
N GLU A 260 29.51 -10.64 7.10
CA GLU A 260 29.41 -9.82 5.89
C GLU A 260 30.63 -10.09 5.00
N LEU A 261 30.40 -10.66 3.81
CA LEU A 261 31.45 -10.91 2.83
C LEU A 261 31.41 -9.90 1.67
N GLN A 262 32.60 -9.58 1.19
CA GLN A 262 32.84 -8.82 -0.03
C GLN A 262 33.79 -9.59 -0.96
N PRO A 263 33.82 -9.25 -2.27
CA PRO A 263 34.77 -9.84 -3.20
C PRO A 263 36.23 -9.62 -2.77
N ARG A 264 37.09 -10.59 -3.11
CA ARG A 264 38.52 -10.52 -2.78
C ARG A 264 39.21 -9.33 -3.45
N LEU A 265 40.09 -8.66 -2.71
CA LEU A 265 40.82 -7.49 -3.19
C LEU A 265 41.79 -7.89 -4.32
N LYS A 266 41.72 -7.17 -5.45
CA LYS A 266 42.57 -7.41 -6.64
C LYS A 266 44.08 -7.33 -6.33
N SER A 267 44.47 -6.54 -5.33
CA SER A 267 45.85 -6.41 -4.84
C SER A 267 46.33 -7.59 -3.98
N GLY A 268 45.43 -8.45 -3.50
CA GLY A 268 45.78 -9.55 -2.59
C GLY A 268 46.38 -10.78 -3.25
N GLY A 269 46.39 -10.87 -4.59
CA GLY A 269 46.98 -12.00 -5.33
C GLY A 269 46.32 -13.36 -5.06
N ARG A 270 45.08 -13.39 -4.56
CA ARG A 270 44.35 -14.62 -4.21
C ARG A 270 43.52 -15.15 -5.37
N ASP A 271 43.58 -16.45 -5.60
CA ASP A 271 42.82 -17.12 -6.66
C ASP A 271 41.44 -17.65 -6.21
N SER A 272 41.19 -17.79 -4.92
CA SER A 272 39.92 -18.26 -4.34
C SER A 272 39.52 -17.47 -3.07
N GLY A 273 38.39 -17.84 -2.47
CA GLY A 273 37.86 -17.26 -1.25
C GLY A 273 37.08 -15.96 -1.43
N GLY A 274 36.46 -15.52 -0.34
CA GLY A 274 35.89 -14.17 -0.17
C GLY A 274 36.51 -13.48 1.03
N LEU A 275 36.46 -12.14 1.07
CA LEU A 275 36.97 -11.36 2.20
C LEU A 275 35.84 -11.04 3.16
N VAL A 276 36.02 -11.35 4.45
CA VAL A 276 35.13 -10.90 5.53
C VAL A 276 35.34 -9.40 5.74
N GLY A 277 34.35 -8.61 5.33
CA GLY A 277 34.34 -7.16 5.54
C GLY A 277 33.81 -6.78 6.92
N GLY A 278 32.84 -7.54 7.44
CA GLY A 278 32.17 -7.27 8.71
C GLY A 278 31.78 -8.53 9.48
N VAL A 279 31.72 -8.42 10.80
CA VAL A 279 31.25 -9.47 11.72
C VAL A 279 30.40 -8.80 12.79
N ILE A 280 29.12 -9.19 12.88
CA ILE A 280 28.13 -8.47 13.69
C ILE A 280 28.24 -8.84 15.17
N ALA A 281 28.35 -7.84 16.03
CA ALA A 281 28.58 -8.03 17.46
C ALA A 281 27.42 -8.75 18.17
N GLY A 282 27.71 -9.95 18.69
CA GLY A 282 26.74 -10.85 19.32
C GLY A 282 26.08 -11.85 18.37
N ALA A 283 26.42 -11.84 17.08
CA ALA A 283 25.96 -12.84 16.11
C ALA A 283 26.81 -14.13 16.14
N PRO A 284 26.35 -15.24 15.54
CA PRO A 284 27.08 -16.52 15.58
C PRO A 284 28.53 -16.48 15.10
N ALA A 285 28.84 -15.71 14.04
CA ALA A 285 30.20 -15.59 13.53
C ALA A 285 31.14 -14.88 14.53
N ALA A 286 30.65 -13.88 15.28
CA ALA A 286 31.41 -13.27 16.36
C ALA A 286 31.68 -14.27 17.50
N ALA A 287 30.68 -15.09 17.86
CA ALA A 287 30.83 -16.14 18.87
C ALA A 287 31.80 -17.26 18.41
N ALA A 288 31.84 -17.56 17.11
CA ALA A 288 32.78 -18.49 16.48
C ALA A 288 34.19 -17.89 16.24
N GLY A 289 34.43 -16.63 16.59
CA GLY A 289 35.74 -15.99 16.51
C GLY A 289 36.19 -15.55 15.12
N PHE A 290 35.25 -15.33 14.18
CA PHE A 290 35.54 -14.64 12.91
C PHE A 290 35.94 -13.18 13.16
N LEU A 291 36.78 -12.61 12.29
CA LEU A 291 37.23 -11.23 12.34
C LEU A 291 37.16 -10.57 10.95
N PRO A 292 36.87 -9.26 10.86
CA PRO A 292 37.11 -8.49 9.64
C PRO A 292 38.57 -8.62 9.18
N GLY A 293 38.78 -8.89 7.90
CA GLY A 293 40.09 -9.22 7.34
C GLY A 293 40.38 -10.72 7.18
N ASP A 294 39.52 -11.60 7.71
CA ASP A 294 39.58 -13.04 7.39
C ASP A 294 39.25 -13.29 5.91
N HIS A 295 39.92 -14.27 5.31
CA HIS A 295 39.55 -14.79 3.99
C HIS A 295 38.86 -16.13 4.12
N LEU A 296 37.54 -16.17 3.94
CA LEU A 296 36.76 -17.41 3.97
C LEU A 296 37.05 -18.23 2.70
N LEU A 297 37.59 -19.44 2.88
CA LEU A 297 37.95 -20.38 1.82
C LEU A 297 36.88 -21.45 1.60
N SER A 298 36.22 -21.91 2.66
CA SER A 298 35.07 -22.83 2.59
C SER A 298 34.13 -22.70 3.78
N LEU A 299 32.85 -23.08 3.59
CA LEU A 299 31.80 -23.06 4.62
C LEU A 299 30.88 -24.27 4.45
N ALA A 300 30.67 -25.03 5.53
CA ALA A 300 29.96 -26.32 5.52
C ALA A 300 30.47 -27.30 4.44
N GLY A 301 31.79 -27.31 4.22
CA GLY A 301 32.46 -28.12 3.18
C GLY A 301 32.41 -27.53 1.76
N ASN A 302 31.56 -26.53 1.49
CA ASN A 302 31.46 -25.90 0.17
C ASN A 302 32.59 -24.87 -0.02
N PRO A 303 33.32 -24.89 -1.16
CA PRO A 303 34.34 -23.89 -1.45
C PRO A 303 33.72 -22.52 -1.73
N VAL A 304 34.35 -21.46 -1.23
CA VAL A 304 33.95 -20.07 -1.49
C VAL A 304 34.87 -19.48 -2.56
N ASP A 305 34.30 -18.87 -3.58
CA ASP A 305 35.03 -18.13 -4.62
C ASP A 305 34.30 -16.82 -4.97
N LEU A 306 34.54 -15.76 -4.19
CA LEU A 306 33.91 -14.45 -4.39
C LEU A 306 34.91 -13.49 -5.04
N LYS A 307 34.88 -13.43 -6.37
CA LYS A 307 35.69 -12.56 -7.22
C LYS A 307 34.95 -11.30 -7.64
N PHE A 308 33.62 -11.37 -7.73
CA PHE A 308 32.73 -10.31 -8.16
C PHE A 308 31.46 -10.27 -7.29
N THR A 309 30.82 -9.11 -7.19
CA THR A 309 29.58 -8.91 -6.42
C THR A 309 28.38 -9.70 -6.95
N VAL A 310 28.34 -10.00 -8.24
CA VAL A 310 27.30 -10.85 -8.88
C VAL A 310 27.21 -12.28 -8.31
N GLN A 311 28.22 -12.69 -7.53
CA GLN A 311 28.31 -13.99 -6.86
C GLN A 311 27.85 -13.95 -5.38
N LEU A 312 27.65 -12.75 -4.81
CA LEU A 312 27.18 -12.61 -3.42
C LEU A 312 25.79 -13.23 -3.18
N PRO A 313 24.80 -13.12 -4.08
CA PRO A 313 23.50 -13.77 -3.87
C PRO A 313 23.61 -15.29 -3.76
N ASP A 314 24.54 -15.92 -4.49
CA ASP A 314 24.76 -17.36 -4.44
C ASP A 314 25.37 -17.78 -3.09
N PHE A 315 26.34 -17.02 -2.59
CA PHE A 315 26.91 -17.22 -1.25
C PHE A 315 25.86 -16.99 -0.15
N ASN A 316 25.04 -15.95 -0.27
CA ASN A 316 23.99 -15.65 0.71
C ASN A 316 22.89 -16.72 0.72
N ARG A 317 22.50 -17.27 -0.44
CA ARG A 317 21.59 -18.44 -0.51
C ARG A 317 22.23 -19.69 0.13
N MET A 318 23.53 -19.93 -0.09
CA MET A 318 24.26 -21.00 0.58
C MET A 318 24.28 -20.83 2.12
N VAL A 319 24.48 -19.61 2.63
CA VAL A 319 24.40 -19.29 4.06
C VAL A 319 22.98 -19.49 4.61
N ALA A 320 21.96 -19.06 3.87
CA ALA A 320 20.55 -19.19 4.24
C ALA A 320 20.09 -20.65 4.36
N ALA A 321 20.69 -21.56 3.57
CA ALA A 321 20.38 -22.98 3.52
C ALA A 321 21.16 -23.84 4.56
N LEU A 322 21.99 -23.24 5.41
CA LEU A 322 22.72 -23.98 6.46
C LEU A 322 21.74 -24.55 7.52
N PRO A 323 22.08 -25.67 8.19
CA PRO A 323 21.24 -26.25 9.23
C PRO A 323 21.20 -25.35 10.47
N ILE A 324 20.02 -24.80 10.77
CA ILE A 324 19.77 -23.92 11.92
C ILE A 324 19.99 -24.70 13.23
N GLY A 325 20.89 -24.22 14.07
CA GLY A 325 21.20 -24.81 15.38
C GLY A 325 22.24 -25.95 15.36
N GLU A 326 22.73 -26.36 14.19
CA GLU A 326 23.76 -27.40 14.07
C GLU A 326 25.13 -26.78 13.75
N PRO A 327 26.23 -27.21 14.40
CA PRO A 327 27.56 -26.64 14.16
C PRO A 327 28.10 -27.03 12.78
N VAL A 328 28.47 -26.02 11.97
CA VAL A 328 29.15 -26.19 10.69
C VAL A 328 30.60 -25.70 10.74
N GLU A 329 31.48 -26.37 10.00
CA GLU A 329 32.89 -25.97 9.85
C GLU A 329 33.03 -24.86 8.79
N ALA A 330 33.93 -23.92 9.07
CA ALA A 330 34.37 -22.89 8.15
C ALA A 330 35.90 -22.82 8.13
N VAL A 331 36.51 -22.82 6.95
CA VAL A 331 37.96 -22.68 6.81
C VAL A 331 38.27 -21.25 6.39
N VAL A 332 39.00 -20.51 7.22
CA VAL A 332 39.45 -19.14 6.93
C VAL A 332 40.97 -19.08 6.85
N GLU A 333 41.51 -18.13 6.10
CA GLU A 333 42.91 -17.71 6.23
C GLU A 333 42.99 -16.36 6.93
N ARG A 334 43.76 -16.31 8.03
CA ARG A 334 44.02 -15.12 8.85
C ARG A 334 45.53 -14.90 8.93
N ALA A 335 45.99 -13.74 8.48
CA ALA A 335 47.42 -13.36 8.49
C ALA A 335 48.38 -14.43 7.89
N GLY A 336 47.96 -15.13 6.83
CA GLY A 336 48.77 -16.20 6.19
C GLY A 336 48.68 -17.57 6.87
N GLN A 337 47.83 -17.75 7.89
CA GLN A 337 47.57 -19.03 8.54
C GLN A 337 46.15 -19.51 8.27
N THR A 338 46.00 -20.76 7.85
CA THR A 338 44.70 -21.43 7.73
C THR A 338 44.19 -21.80 9.13
N LEU A 339 42.95 -21.42 9.44
CA LEU A 339 42.25 -21.71 10.68
C LEU A 339 40.90 -22.37 10.36
N ASN A 340 40.56 -23.41 11.09
CA ASN A 340 39.23 -24.02 11.04
C ASN A 340 38.41 -23.47 12.22
N LEU A 341 37.30 -22.81 11.90
CA LEU A 341 36.34 -22.27 12.85
C LEU A 341 35.07 -23.14 12.83
N THR A 342 34.38 -23.23 13.96
CA THR A 342 33.08 -23.91 14.06
C THR A 342 32.01 -22.89 14.42
N VAL A 343 31.02 -22.70 13.56
CA VAL A 343 29.91 -21.76 13.76
C VAL A 343 28.58 -22.49 13.79
N THR A 344 27.71 -22.14 14.73
CA THR A 344 26.36 -22.71 14.84
C THR A 344 25.37 -21.67 14.29
N PRO A 345 24.75 -21.89 13.10
CA PRO A 345 23.89 -20.89 12.49
C PRO A 345 22.63 -20.64 13.33
N ALA A 346 22.28 -19.38 13.52
CA ALA A 346 21.02 -18.99 14.15
C ALA A 346 19.91 -18.92 13.10
N GLU A 347 18.65 -18.93 13.53
CA GLU A 347 17.52 -18.58 12.66
C GLU A 347 17.53 -17.07 12.38
N ARG A 348 17.33 -16.68 11.11
CA ARG A 348 17.16 -15.27 10.74
C ARG A 348 15.81 -14.76 11.24
N GLU A 349 15.84 -13.70 12.04
CA GLU A 349 14.67 -12.89 12.40
C GLU A 349 14.16 -12.06 11.21
N ALA A 350 12.93 -11.53 11.30
CA ALA A 350 12.47 -10.50 10.37
C ALA A 350 13.21 -9.18 10.64
N TYR A 351 13.76 -8.55 9.60
CA TYR A 351 14.51 -7.30 9.75
C TYR A 351 13.65 -6.16 10.30
N GLU A 352 12.46 -5.94 9.72
CA GLU A 352 11.40 -5.13 10.31
C GLU A 352 10.22 -6.00 10.78
N PRO A 353 10.04 -6.21 12.11
CA PRO A 353 8.87 -6.89 12.64
C PRO A 353 7.55 -6.17 12.30
N LYS A 354 6.47 -6.96 12.24
CA LYS A 354 5.14 -6.49 11.83
C LYS A 354 4.69 -5.28 12.64
N GLN A 355 4.26 -4.24 11.92
CA GLN A 355 3.78 -2.99 12.50
C GLN A 355 2.31 -3.09 12.93
N TYR A 356 1.93 -2.29 13.92
CA TYR A 356 0.62 -2.32 14.57
C TYR A 356 0.16 -0.89 14.93
N GLU A 357 -1.12 -0.56 14.72
CA GLU A 357 -1.71 0.68 15.22
C GLU A 357 -2.17 0.52 16.68
N GLN A 358 -1.57 1.28 17.59
CA GLN A 358 -2.05 1.38 18.96
C GLN A 358 -2.91 2.66 19.11
N THR A 359 -4.16 2.56 18.66
CA THR A 359 -5.12 3.67 18.51
C THR A 359 -5.34 4.46 19.80
N GLN A 360 -5.35 3.81 20.97
CA GLN A 360 -5.58 4.47 22.26
C GLN A 360 -4.42 5.38 22.67
N TRP A 361 -3.23 5.19 22.12
CA TRP A 361 -2.07 6.07 22.28
C TRP A 361 -1.92 7.06 21.11
N GLY A 362 -2.50 6.76 19.95
CA GLY A 362 -2.30 7.51 18.72
C GLY A 362 -0.89 7.36 18.16
N ILE A 363 -0.39 6.13 18.14
CA ILE A 363 0.94 5.77 17.62
C ILE A 363 0.84 4.50 16.77
N THR A 364 1.79 4.31 15.87
CA THR A 364 2.11 3.00 15.30
C THR A 364 3.43 2.49 15.89
N VAL A 365 3.50 1.18 16.07
CA VAL A 365 4.58 0.51 16.81
C VAL A 365 4.97 -0.81 16.14
N ARG A 366 6.19 -1.29 16.40
CA ARG A 366 6.62 -2.67 16.14
C ARG A 366 7.59 -3.14 17.23
N ASP A 367 7.82 -4.45 17.30
CA ASP A 367 8.91 -5.01 18.09
C ASP A 367 10.27 -4.58 17.52
N LEU A 368 11.30 -4.53 18.37
CA LEU A 368 12.69 -4.38 17.92
C LEU A 368 13.23 -5.75 17.47
N SER A 369 13.78 -5.80 16.26
CA SER A 369 14.68 -6.88 15.85
C SER A 369 16.07 -6.67 16.48
N PHE A 370 16.86 -7.74 16.64
CA PHE A 370 18.27 -7.65 17.04
C PHE A 370 19.04 -6.72 16.10
N MET A 371 18.79 -6.81 14.78
CA MET A 371 19.40 -5.93 13.79
C MET A 371 19.01 -4.46 14.03
N LYS A 372 17.73 -4.15 14.25
CA LYS A 372 17.30 -2.76 14.49
C LYS A 372 17.82 -2.22 15.82
N ALA A 373 17.88 -3.05 16.85
CA ALA A 373 18.51 -2.71 18.12
C ALA A 373 19.99 -2.34 17.94
N ARG A 374 20.74 -3.09 17.12
CA ARG A 374 22.16 -2.80 16.81
C ARG A 374 22.34 -1.53 15.98
N GLU A 375 21.49 -1.26 14.98
CA GLU A 375 21.48 0.03 14.26
C GLU A 375 21.26 1.21 15.21
N MET A 376 20.28 1.07 16.12
CA MET A 376 19.96 2.07 17.15
C MET A 376 20.97 2.12 18.30
N LYS A 377 22.04 1.32 18.24
CA LYS A 377 23.14 1.23 19.24
C LYS A 377 22.66 0.84 20.64
N ARG A 378 21.64 -0.01 20.72
CA ARG A 378 21.13 -0.65 21.93
C ARG A 378 21.91 -1.93 22.24
N ASP A 379 22.04 -2.28 23.51
CA ASP A 379 22.65 -3.53 23.95
C ASP A 379 21.74 -4.75 23.73
N ASN A 380 20.42 -4.55 23.74
CA ASN A 380 19.41 -5.58 23.50
C ASN A 380 18.19 -5.04 22.72
N ALA A 381 17.28 -5.94 22.39
CA ALA A 381 16.02 -5.65 21.70
C ALA A 381 14.86 -5.31 22.66
N ASP A 382 15.13 -5.05 23.94
CA ASP A 382 14.06 -4.77 24.91
C ASP A 382 13.39 -3.43 24.58
N GLY A 383 12.08 -3.47 24.40
CA GLY A 383 11.24 -2.30 24.20
C GLY A 383 10.42 -2.35 22.90
N VAL A 384 9.54 -1.36 22.73
CA VAL A 384 8.66 -1.25 21.58
C VAL A 384 9.01 -0.01 20.77
N LEU A 385 9.40 -0.19 19.51
CA LEU A 385 9.79 0.88 18.62
C LEU A 385 8.57 1.68 18.16
N VAL A 386 8.53 2.96 18.46
CA VAL A 386 7.52 3.89 17.95
C VAL A 386 7.91 4.29 16.53
N THR A 387 7.05 3.93 15.57
CA THR A 387 7.34 4.09 14.14
C THR A 387 6.64 5.30 13.52
N SER A 388 5.49 5.72 14.06
CA SER A 388 4.95 7.05 13.82
C SER A 388 4.02 7.50 14.96
N VAL A 389 3.85 8.81 15.12
CA VAL A 389 3.01 9.43 16.16
C VAL A 389 1.99 10.35 15.52
N ARG A 390 0.77 10.37 16.08
CA ARG A 390 -0.33 11.23 15.61
C ARG A 390 -0.21 12.66 16.16
N PRO A 391 -0.12 13.69 15.30
CA PRO A 391 -0.25 15.08 15.74
C PRO A 391 -1.60 15.32 16.42
N GLY A 392 -1.59 15.90 17.63
CA GLY A 392 -2.81 16.06 18.46
C GLY A 392 -3.41 14.74 18.98
N GLY A 393 -2.71 13.61 18.82
CA GLY A 393 -3.05 12.33 19.47
C GLY A 393 -2.45 12.22 20.88
N PRO A 394 -2.90 11.27 21.72
CA PRO A 394 -2.49 11.17 23.12
C PRO A 394 -0.97 11.22 23.38
N ALA A 395 -0.18 10.53 22.57
CA ALA A 395 1.29 10.49 22.68
C ALA A 395 1.98 11.76 22.16
N GLY A 396 1.43 12.42 21.12
CA GLY A 396 1.92 13.70 20.60
C GLY A 396 1.51 14.91 21.44
N ASP A 397 0.38 14.83 22.13
CA ASP A 397 -0.07 15.82 23.15
C ASP A 397 0.72 15.70 24.47
N ALA A 398 1.47 14.61 24.68
CA ALA A 398 2.22 14.37 25.92
C ALA A 398 3.36 15.39 26.12
N LYS A 399 3.93 15.43 27.34
CA LYS A 399 4.91 16.46 27.75
C LYS A 399 6.04 15.83 28.59
N PRO A 400 7.23 15.56 28.00
CA PRO A 400 7.58 15.71 26.58
C PRO A 400 6.73 14.81 25.67
N PRO A 401 6.53 15.18 24.38
CA PRO A 401 5.84 14.31 23.43
C PRO A 401 6.71 13.11 23.07
N ILE A 402 6.07 11.97 22.83
CA ILE A 402 6.70 10.82 22.16
C ILE A 402 6.81 11.16 20.67
N ALA A 403 7.87 10.67 20.02
CA ALA A 403 8.19 10.88 18.62
C ALA A 403 8.41 9.54 17.89
N ASP A 404 8.61 9.59 16.58
CA ASP A 404 9.16 8.48 15.81
C ASP A 404 10.59 8.15 16.28
N ASN A 405 10.98 6.88 16.15
CA ASN A 405 12.27 6.34 16.57
C ASN A 405 12.55 6.39 18.10
N ASP A 406 11.57 6.76 18.92
CA ASP A 406 11.58 6.49 20.36
C ASP A 406 11.31 5.00 20.63
N VAL A 407 11.90 4.45 21.69
CA VAL A 407 11.60 3.10 22.19
C VAL A 407 10.82 3.19 23.50
N LEU A 408 9.57 2.74 23.53
CA LEU A 408 8.82 2.55 24.79
C LEU A 408 9.43 1.40 25.58
N VAL A 409 9.82 1.64 26.83
CA VAL A 409 10.48 0.64 27.70
C VAL A 409 9.73 0.34 29.00
N SER A 410 8.79 1.19 29.40
CA SER A 410 7.86 0.85 30.49
C SER A 410 6.57 1.66 30.45
N VAL A 411 5.47 1.06 30.91
CA VAL A 411 4.13 1.65 30.95
C VAL A 411 3.51 1.38 32.32
N ALA A 412 2.99 2.42 32.98
CA ALA A 412 2.53 2.40 34.37
C ALA A 412 3.55 1.81 35.37
N GLY A 413 4.86 1.99 35.10
CA GLY A 413 5.95 1.44 35.91
C GLY A 413 6.28 -0.04 35.67
N ARG A 414 5.52 -0.72 34.80
CA ARG A 414 5.81 -2.11 34.35
C ARG A 414 6.71 -2.07 33.12
N PRO A 415 7.79 -2.87 33.03
CA PRO A 415 8.53 -3.04 31.78
C PRO A 415 7.61 -3.49 30.64
N VAL A 416 7.94 -3.09 29.41
CA VAL A 416 7.22 -3.49 28.20
C VAL A 416 8.26 -3.78 27.14
N ASN A 417 8.41 -5.05 26.77
CA ASN A 417 9.46 -5.55 25.89
C ASN A 417 8.93 -5.99 24.51
N SER A 418 7.61 -5.97 24.31
CA SER A 418 6.97 -6.32 23.04
C SER A 418 5.65 -5.57 22.81
N VAL A 419 5.21 -5.45 21.57
CA VAL A 419 3.90 -4.89 21.17
C VAL A 419 2.77 -5.65 21.86
N ARG A 420 2.91 -6.97 22.02
CA ARG A 420 1.94 -7.80 22.74
C ARG A 420 1.80 -7.37 24.21
N GLU A 421 2.91 -7.09 24.89
CA GLU A 421 2.90 -6.55 26.25
C GLU A 421 2.30 -5.13 26.28
N LEU A 422 2.63 -4.27 25.31
CA LEU A 422 2.07 -2.92 25.21
C LEU A 422 0.53 -2.94 25.05
N VAL A 423 0.01 -3.82 24.20
CA VAL A 423 -1.43 -4.00 23.98
C VAL A 423 -2.10 -4.48 25.27
N ALA A 424 -1.65 -5.60 25.85
CA ALA A 424 -2.26 -6.16 27.06
C ALA A 424 -2.24 -5.18 28.25
N VAL A 425 -1.12 -4.46 28.44
CA VAL A 425 -1.00 -3.42 29.46
C VAL A 425 -1.95 -2.24 29.20
N THR A 426 -2.20 -1.89 27.93
CA THR A 426 -3.12 -0.80 27.54
C THR A 426 -4.58 -1.19 27.74
N GLU A 427 -4.96 -2.41 27.38
CA GLU A 427 -6.30 -2.96 27.58
C GLU A 427 -6.67 -3.00 29.08
N GLU A 428 -5.75 -3.49 29.92
CA GLU A 428 -5.91 -3.50 31.38
C GLU A 428 -6.06 -2.08 31.96
N LEU A 429 -5.20 -1.13 31.55
CA LEU A 429 -5.21 0.24 32.07
C LEU A 429 -6.43 1.05 31.63
N THR A 430 -7.02 0.73 30.47
CA THR A 430 -8.21 1.43 29.96
C THR A 430 -9.51 0.75 30.36
N GLY A 431 -9.53 -0.58 30.52
CA GLY A 431 -10.70 -1.35 30.98
C GLY A 431 -11.95 -1.14 30.13
N GLY A 432 -11.78 -0.91 28.81
CA GLY A 432 -12.88 -0.56 27.89
C GLY A 432 -13.47 0.85 28.07
N GLN A 433 -12.93 1.69 28.95
CA GLN A 433 -13.46 3.03 29.22
C GLN A 433 -13.20 3.98 28.04
N LYS A 434 -14.23 4.74 27.66
CA LYS A 434 -14.13 5.83 26.66
C LYS A 434 -13.43 7.09 27.17
N THR A 435 -13.25 7.22 28.48
CA THR A 435 -12.57 8.39 29.09
C THR A 435 -11.05 8.17 29.09
N PRO A 436 -10.23 9.05 28.48
CA PRO A 436 -8.80 8.83 28.41
C PRO A 436 -8.10 8.83 29.78
N VAL A 437 -7.39 7.75 30.08
CA VAL A 437 -6.70 7.48 31.34
C VAL A 437 -5.28 8.09 31.33
N PRO A 438 -4.85 8.84 32.36
CA PRO A 438 -3.48 9.33 32.45
C PRO A 438 -2.52 8.21 32.86
N VAL A 439 -1.62 7.83 31.95
CA VAL A 439 -0.64 6.74 32.11
C VAL A 439 0.78 7.30 32.07
N LEU A 440 1.59 6.97 33.07
CA LEU A 440 3.02 7.26 33.06
C LEU A 440 3.73 6.28 32.12
N ALA A 441 4.42 6.80 31.10
CA ALA A 441 5.24 6.03 30.18
C ALA A 441 6.71 6.46 30.31
N ALA A 442 7.63 5.50 30.22
CA ALA A 442 9.06 5.77 30.04
C ALA A 442 9.52 5.28 28.67
N PHE A 443 10.31 6.10 28.00
CA PHE A 443 10.81 5.84 26.66
C PHE A 443 12.27 6.28 26.50
N GLU A 444 12.96 5.71 25.53
CA GLU A 444 14.36 5.99 25.24
C GLU A 444 14.49 6.67 23.88
N ARG A 445 15.14 7.83 23.86
CA ARG A 445 15.36 8.68 22.69
C ARG A 445 16.87 8.83 22.48
N LYS A 446 17.42 8.07 21.55
CA LYS A 446 18.88 7.93 21.34
C LYS A 446 19.57 7.46 22.64
N THR A 447 20.22 8.36 23.37
CA THR A 447 20.90 8.08 24.66
C THR A 447 20.15 8.63 25.87
N GLU A 448 19.03 9.32 25.68
CA GLU A 448 18.21 9.87 26.77
C GLU A 448 17.13 8.87 27.18
N ARG A 449 16.92 8.68 28.48
CA ARG A 449 15.78 7.95 29.03
C ARG A 449 14.81 8.94 29.68
N LEU A 450 13.64 9.09 29.08
CA LEU A 450 12.65 10.12 29.38
C LEU A 450 11.38 9.50 29.97
N VAL A 451 10.59 10.31 30.68
CA VAL A 451 9.26 9.94 31.18
C VAL A 451 8.23 10.98 30.78
N THR A 452 7.00 10.56 30.52
CA THR A 452 5.89 11.44 30.14
C THR A 452 4.55 10.86 30.59
N VAL A 453 3.51 11.70 30.65
CA VAL A 453 2.13 11.26 30.96
C VAL A 453 1.28 11.32 29.70
N VAL A 454 0.89 10.16 29.19
CA VAL A 454 0.01 9.99 28.03
C VAL A 454 -1.42 9.87 28.51
N ARG A 455 -2.37 10.56 27.87
CA ARG A 455 -3.82 10.41 28.17
C ARG A 455 -4.43 9.36 27.25
N VAL A 456 -4.18 8.09 27.57
CA VAL A 456 -4.48 6.91 26.76
C VAL A 456 -5.99 6.67 26.68
N GLY A 457 -6.54 6.66 25.46
CA GLY A 457 -7.95 6.38 25.18
C GLY A 457 -8.45 7.07 23.91
N VAL A 458 -9.46 6.48 23.26
CA VAL A 458 -10.11 7.05 22.07
C VAL A 458 -11.17 8.07 22.52
N ARG A 459 -11.06 9.32 22.06
CA ARG A 459 -12.07 10.35 22.29
C ARG A 459 -13.18 10.22 21.23
N ASP A 460 -14.42 10.03 21.68
CA ASP A 460 -15.61 10.16 20.82
C ASP A 460 -15.67 11.55 20.16
N LEU A 461 -16.33 11.64 19.00
CA LEU A 461 -16.72 12.94 18.43
C LEU A 461 -17.83 13.55 19.29
N THR A 462 -17.47 14.50 20.15
CA THR A 462 -18.44 15.29 20.92
C THR A 462 -19.31 16.15 19.99
N ASP A 463 -20.50 16.53 20.46
CA ASP A 463 -21.23 17.63 19.82
C ASP A 463 -20.30 18.87 19.74
N PRO A 464 -20.20 19.53 18.57
CA PRO A 464 -19.33 20.69 18.37
C PRO A 464 -19.68 21.91 19.24
N GLY A 465 -20.84 21.90 19.90
CA GLY A 465 -21.36 23.03 20.67
C GLY A 465 -22.19 23.98 19.80
N LEU A 466 -23.02 24.79 20.46
CA LEU A 466 -23.89 25.74 19.79
C LEU A 466 -23.20 27.09 19.65
N GLU A 467 -23.02 27.57 18.42
CA GLU A 467 -22.53 28.93 18.21
C GLU A 467 -23.63 29.97 18.47
N ALA A 468 -23.21 31.18 18.86
CA ALA A 468 -24.11 32.29 19.14
C ALA A 468 -24.78 32.79 17.84
N ARG A 469 -25.96 32.24 17.55
CA ARG A 469 -26.82 32.57 16.41
C ARG A 469 -26.94 34.08 16.23
N LYS A 470 -26.94 34.53 14.97
CA LYS A 470 -27.10 35.93 14.59
C LYS A 470 -28.34 36.12 13.73
N ALA A 471 -28.74 37.38 13.57
CA ALA A 471 -29.64 37.79 12.51
C ALA A 471 -29.02 37.45 11.15
N TRP A 472 -29.85 37.00 10.22
CA TRP A 472 -29.45 36.51 8.90
C TRP A 472 -30.51 36.91 7.88
N LEU A 473 -30.06 37.36 6.70
CA LEU A 473 -30.89 37.58 5.53
C LEU A 473 -30.90 36.26 4.72
N PRO A 474 -32.05 35.60 4.49
CA PRO A 474 -32.11 34.33 3.75
C PRO A 474 -31.86 34.44 2.24
N ALA A 475 -30.72 34.97 1.84
CA ALA A 475 -30.29 35.11 0.46
C ALA A 475 -28.76 35.02 0.34
N GLU A 476 -28.29 34.47 -0.79
CA GLU A 476 -26.89 34.57 -1.19
C GLU A 476 -26.68 35.81 -2.05
N THR A 477 -25.49 36.41 -1.96
CA THR A 477 -25.17 37.65 -2.66
C THR A 477 -23.75 37.64 -3.25
N GLN A 478 -23.54 38.49 -4.25
CA GLN A 478 -22.26 38.75 -4.90
C GLN A 478 -21.99 40.26 -4.86
N VAL A 479 -20.77 40.68 -4.54
CA VAL A 479 -20.38 42.10 -4.62
C VAL A 479 -20.53 42.60 -6.06
N ILE A 480 -21.15 43.77 -6.22
CA ILE A 480 -21.18 44.51 -7.48
C ILE A 480 -19.79 45.16 -7.62
N THR A 481 -18.85 44.49 -8.29
CA THR A 481 -17.54 45.09 -8.55
C THR A 481 -17.65 46.21 -9.56
N LYS A 482 -16.63 47.07 -9.67
CA LYS A 482 -16.59 48.21 -10.61
C LYS A 482 -16.88 47.78 -12.06
N GLU A 483 -16.31 46.65 -12.47
CA GLU A 483 -16.47 46.06 -13.80
C GLU A 483 -17.91 45.54 -14.01
N ILE A 484 -18.56 45.03 -12.96
CA ILE A 484 -19.97 44.62 -12.98
C ILE A 484 -20.87 45.86 -13.04
N ALA A 485 -20.59 46.91 -12.26
CA ALA A 485 -21.32 48.17 -12.29
C ALA A 485 -21.27 48.86 -13.67
N GLU A 486 -20.09 48.88 -14.30
CA GLU A 486 -19.90 49.36 -15.67
C GLU A 486 -20.66 48.50 -16.69
N ALA A 487 -20.56 47.17 -16.60
CA ALA A 487 -21.27 46.24 -17.50
C ALA A 487 -22.81 46.29 -17.36
N LEU A 488 -23.32 46.65 -16.17
CA LEU A 488 -24.74 46.91 -15.91
C LEU A 488 -25.20 48.32 -16.36
N GLY A 489 -24.29 49.15 -16.91
CA GLY A 489 -24.62 50.49 -17.37
C GLY A 489 -24.79 51.54 -16.25
N ALA A 490 -24.31 51.24 -15.03
CA ALA A 490 -24.37 52.13 -13.88
C ALA A 490 -22.98 52.31 -13.22
N PRO A 491 -22.01 52.97 -13.90
CA PRO A 491 -20.67 53.19 -13.35
C PRO A 491 -20.72 53.89 -11.99
N GLY A 492 -20.01 53.34 -11.00
CA GLY A 492 -20.02 53.84 -9.62
C GLY A 492 -21.18 53.34 -8.75
N MET A 493 -22.04 52.43 -9.25
CA MET A 493 -22.92 51.64 -8.39
C MET A 493 -22.11 50.79 -7.40
N THR A 494 -22.55 50.75 -6.15
CA THR A 494 -21.93 50.02 -5.04
C THR A 494 -22.92 49.06 -4.40
N GLY A 495 -22.44 48.04 -3.70
CA GLY A 495 -23.27 47.09 -2.96
C GLY A 495 -23.31 45.67 -3.55
N PHE A 496 -24.46 45.00 -3.47
CA PHE A 496 -24.56 43.54 -3.57
C PHE A 496 -25.69 43.08 -4.48
N ARG A 497 -25.41 42.20 -5.43
CA ARG A 497 -26.42 41.52 -6.26
C ARG A 497 -26.86 40.22 -5.63
N VAL A 498 -28.17 40.01 -5.46
CA VAL A 498 -28.75 38.74 -4.99
C VAL A 498 -28.56 37.66 -6.04
N THR A 499 -27.92 36.55 -5.66
CA THR A 499 -27.66 35.41 -6.54
C THR A 499 -28.62 34.24 -6.30
N TYR A 500 -29.09 34.08 -5.07
CA TYR A 500 -30.07 33.07 -4.65
C TYR A 500 -30.91 33.60 -3.50
N VAL A 501 -32.16 33.15 -3.40
CA VAL A 501 -33.04 33.40 -2.25
C VAL A 501 -33.50 32.02 -1.76
N TYR A 502 -33.41 31.79 -0.45
CA TYR A 502 -33.81 30.51 0.13
C TYR A 502 -35.33 30.39 0.08
N ARG A 503 -35.82 29.20 -0.26
CA ARG A 503 -37.25 28.89 -0.28
C ARG A 503 -37.86 28.95 1.12
N ASP A 504 -39.17 29.21 1.15
CA ASP A 504 -40.03 29.32 2.34
C ASP A 504 -39.50 30.28 3.43
N SER A 505 -38.59 31.17 3.06
CA SER A 505 -37.84 32.03 3.95
C SER A 505 -38.50 33.39 4.15
N THR A 506 -38.04 34.17 5.13
CA THR A 506 -38.49 35.55 5.31
C THR A 506 -38.13 36.45 4.13
N ALA A 507 -37.02 36.19 3.43
CA ALA A 507 -36.64 36.94 2.23
C ALA A 507 -37.54 36.64 1.03
N GLU A 508 -37.89 35.36 0.79
CA GLU A 508 -38.84 34.98 -0.26
C GLU A 508 -40.24 35.51 0.04
N LYS A 509 -40.68 35.40 1.31
CA LYS A 509 -41.99 35.89 1.79
C LYS A 509 -42.10 37.42 1.75
N ALA A 510 -40.99 38.14 1.92
CA ALA A 510 -40.92 39.59 1.68
C ALA A 510 -40.90 39.96 0.19
N GLY A 511 -40.61 39.03 -0.72
CA GLY A 511 -40.57 39.26 -2.17
C GLY A 511 -39.21 39.70 -2.73
N LEU A 512 -38.11 39.38 -2.02
CA LEU A 512 -36.74 39.47 -2.55
C LEU A 512 -36.54 38.42 -3.65
N LYS A 513 -35.72 38.73 -4.67
CA LYS A 513 -35.52 37.87 -5.85
C LYS A 513 -34.06 37.81 -6.26
N ALA A 514 -33.65 36.66 -6.80
CA ALA A 514 -32.38 36.55 -7.51
C ALA A 514 -32.34 37.52 -8.70
N GLY A 515 -31.30 38.34 -8.77
CA GLY A 515 -31.17 39.47 -9.71
C GLY A 515 -31.28 40.85 -9.07
N ASP A 516 -31.91 40.98 -7.89
CA ASP A 516 -32.03 42.26 -7.18
C ASP A 516 -30.66 42.85 -6.82
N LEU A 517 -30.53 44.17 -6.89
CA LEU A 517 -29.32 44.91 -6.51
C LEU A 517 -29.58 45.61 -5.18
N ILE A 518 -29.04 45.09 -4.09
CA ILE A 518 -29.08 45.69 -2.76
C ILE A 518 -28.03 46.81 -2.71
N LEU A 519 -28.50 48.05 -2.54
CA LEU A 519 -27.68 49.26 -2.52
C LEU A 519 -27.62 49.91 -1.12
N ALA A 520 -28.57 49.60 -0.24
CA ALA A 520 -28.63 50.13 1.13
C ALA A 520 -29.33 49.17 2.10
N VAL A 521 -29.08 49.33 3.40
CA VAL A 521 -29.80 48.69 4.52
C VAL A 521 -30.14 49.77 5.56
N ASP A 522 -31.42 49.91 5.92
CA ASP A 522 -31.92 50.91 6.88
C ASP A 522 -31.43 52.34 6.56
N ASP A 523 -31.57 52.73 5.29
CA ASP A 523 -31.06 53.96 4.68
C ASP A 523 -29.53 54.20 4.75
N GLN A 524 -28.74 53.23 5.23
CA GLN A 524 -27.27 53.24 5.13
C GLN A 524 -26.82 52.68 3.78
N PRO A 525 -26.14 53.46 2.91
CA PRO A 525 -25.63 52.96 1.63
C PRO A 525 -24.51 51.92 1.82
N LEU A 526 -24.53 50.88 1.00
CA LEU A 526 -23.47 49.88 0.91
C LEU A 526 -22.34 50.43 0.03
N THR A 527 -21.09 50.21 0.42
CA THR A 527 -19.89 50.77 -0.19
C THR A 527 -19.04 49.75 -0.95
N ALA A 528 -19.40 48.46 -0.90
CA ALA A 528 -18.69 47.38 -1.59
C ALA A 528 -18.50 47.65 -3.10
N THR A 529 -17.25 47.53 -3.57
CA THR A 529 -16.84 47.69 -4.97
C THR A 529 -15.78 46.69 -5.45
N SER A 530 -15.24 45.84 -4.58
CA SER A 530 -14.27 44.79 -4.94
C SER A 530 -14.51 43.48 -4.16
N PRO A 531 -13.99 42.32 -4.63
CA PRO A 531 -14.32 41.01 -4.05
C PRO A 531 -14.01 40.85 -2.56
N GLU A 532 -13.05 41.61 -2.03
CA GLU A 532 -12.69 41.65 -0.60
C GLU A 532 -13.76 42.31 0.30
N ASP A 533 -14.65 43.12 -0.25
CA ASP A 533 -15.74 43.80 0.48
C ASP A 533 -16.90 42.85 0.86
N ASN A 534 -16.83 41.56 0.48
CA ASN A 534 -17.93 40.60 0.52
C ASN A 534 -18.60 40.36 1.89
N LYS A 535 -18.03 40.89 2.99
CA LYS A 535 -18.58 40.82 4.34
C LYS A 535 -19.33 42.08 4.79
N GLU A 536 -19.36 43.16 4.00
CA GLU A 536 -20.02 44.42 4.41
C GLU A 536 -21.50 44.19 4.75
N LEU A 537 -22.29 43.70 3.79
CA LEU A 537 -23.71 43.41 3.98
C LEU A 537 -23.92 42.39 5.11
N GLU A 538 -23.14 41.31 5.15
CA GLU A 538 -23.23 40.30 6.22
C GLU A 538 -22.99 40.92 7.61
N THR A 539 -22.05 41.87 7.70
CA THR A 539 -21.68 42.55 8.96
C THR A 539 -22.77 43.50 9.43
N LEU A 540 -23.42 44.25 8.53
CA LEU A 540 -24.56 45.11 8.86
C LEU A 540 -25.78 44.28 9.30
N ILE A 541 -26.10 43.20 8.58
CA ILE A 541 -27.18 42.28 8.93
C ILE A 541 -26.92 41.64 10.31
N ARG A 542 -25.67 41.25 10.62
CA ARG A 542 -25.28 40.64 11.91
C ARG A 542 -25.27 41.62 13.11
N GLN A 543 -25.36 42.94 12.90
CA GLN A 543 -25.51 43.93 13.97
C GLN A 543 -26.96 44.00 14.49
N ASN A 544 -27.93 43.59 13.68
CA ASN A 544 -29.35 43.60 14.02
C ASN A 544 -29.78 42.40 14.88
N SER A 545 -30.98 42.48 15.45
CA SER A 545 -31.58 41.40 16.26
C SER A 545 -32.30 40.37 15.39
N ILE A 546 -32.31 39.11 15.84
CA ILE A 546 -33.11 38.05 15.21
C ILE A 546 -34.59 38.40 15.37
N GLY A 547 -35.36 38.34 14.27
CA GLY A 547 -36.77 38.74 14.23
C GLY A 547 -37.00 40.25 14.13
N ALA A 548 -35.95 41.06 13.98
CA ALA A 548 -36.09 42.46 13.58
C ALA A 548 -36.25 42.54 12.05
N SER A 549 -37.12 43.42 11.57
CA SER A 549 -37.20 43.77 10.15
C SER A 549 -36.23 44.90 9.82
N VAL A 550 -35.48 44.73 8.75
CA VAL A 550 -34.64 45.80 8.14
C VAL A 550 -35.24 46.21 6.80
N GLU A 551 -35.03 47.46 6.39
CA GLU A 551 -35.44 47.94 5.08
C GLU A 551 -34.26 47.89 4.10
N LEU A 552 -34.35 47.00 3.11
CA LEU A 552 -33.39 46.91 2.02
C LEU A 552 -33.73 47.97 0.96
N GLY A 553 -32.78 48.85 0.67
CA GLY A 553 -32.82 49.73 -0.50
C GLY A 553 -32.35 48.94 -1.73
N LEU A 554 -33.28 48.62 -2.62
CA LEU A 554 -33.07 47.78 -3.80
C LEU A 554 -33.15 48.59 -5.10
N ASN A 555 -32.45 48.11 -6.13
CA ASN A 555 -32.78 48.39 -7.52
C ASN A 555 -33.14 47.07 -8.23
N ARG A 556 -34.29 47.04 -8.89
CA ARG A 556 -34.81 45.91 -9.67
C ARG A 556 -35.23 46.43 -11.04
N ASP A 557 -34.65 45.86 -12.10
CA ASP A 557 -34.94 46.23 -13.50
C ASP A 557 -34.79 47.75 -13.79
N GLY A 558 -33.87 48.43 -13.09
CA GLY A 558 -33.65 49.87 -13.18
C GLY A 558 -34.52 50.73 -12.25
N GLN A 559 -35.51 50.15 -11.57
CA GLN A 559 -36.43 50.86 -10.68
C GLN A 559 -35.97 50.76 -9.21
N PRO A 560 -35.94 51.87 -8.45
CA PRO A 560 -35.68 51.85 -7.02
C PRO A 560 -36.89 51.28 -6.25
N LEU A 561 -36.62 50.45 -5.24
CA LEU A 561 -37.61 49.81 -4.39
C LEU A 561 -37.10 49.78 -2.94
N LYS A 562 -37.97 50.04 -1.96
CA LYS A 562 -37.70 49.75 -0.54
C LYS A 562 -38.41 48.45 -0.17
N LEU A 563 -37.72 47.52 0.48
CA LEU A 563 -38.25 46.20 0.84
C LEU A 563 -37.96 45.88 2.31
N SER A 564 -39.00 45.80 3.15
CA SER A 564 -38.84 45.37 4.53
C SER A 564 -38.74 43.85 4.62
N VAL A 565 -37.65 43.35 5.21
CA VAL A 565 -37.39 41.91 5.35
C VAL A 565 -37.10 41.57 6.81
N GLU A 566 -37.85 40.62 7.38
CA GLU A 566 -37.59 40.09 8.71
C GLU A 566 -36.29 39.27 8.71
N LEU A 567 -35.35 39.58 9.60
CA LEU A 567 -34.08 38.86 9.70
C LEU A 567 -34.25 37.56 10.49
N ALA A 568 -34.18 36.45 9.76
CA ALA A 568 -34.27 35.12 10.31
C ALA A 568 -33.10 34.80 11.25
N ARG A 569 -33.24 33.71 12.01
CA ARG A 569 -32.13 33.11 12.75
C ARG A 569 -31.17 32.44 11.76
N SER A 570 -29.88 32.78 11.82
CA SER A 570 -28.83 32.11 11.04
C SER A 570 -28.92 30.57 11.20
N PRO A 571 -28.91 29.77 10.12
CA PRO A 571 -28.95 28.31 10.18
C PRO A 571 -27.80 27.71 10.98
N LYS A 572 -27.85 26.39 11.23
CA LYS A 572 -26.66 25.65 11.65
C LYS A 572 -25.66 25.58 10.50
N ALA A 573 -24.39 25.92 10.77
CA ALA A 573 -23.30 25.66 9.84
C ALA A 573 -22.95 24.16 9.85
N ALA A 574 -22.34 23.64 8.77
CA ALA A 574 -21.94 22.24 8.68
C ALA A 574 -21.06 21.78 9.86
N ARG A 575 -20.23 22.68 10.42
CA ARG A 575 -19.42 22.39 11.61
C ARG A 575 -20.25 22.10 12.88
N GLU A 576 -21.49 22.57 12.97
CA GLU A 576 -22.39 22.48 14.14
C GLU A 576 -23.42 21.34 14.08
N MET A 577 -23.35 20.50 13.05
CA MET A 577 -24.21 19.34 12.89
C MET A 577 -23.72 18.17 13.74
N LYS A 578 -24.64 17.27 14.15
CA LYS A 578 -24.23 16.02 14.81
C LYS A 578 -23.35 15.24 13.84
N ARG A 579 -22.40 14.49 14.38
CA ARG A 579 -21.56 13.55 13.62
C ARG A 579 -21.61 12.17 14.25
N HIS A 580 -21.42 11.19 13.39
CA HIS A 580 -21.06 9.84 13.79
C HIS A 580 -19.96 9.35 12.86
N ARG A 581 -18.79 9.04 13.44
CA ARG A 581 -17.82 8.15 12.83
C ARG A 581 -18.26 6.74 13.16
N ASP A 582 -18.35 5.92 12.13
CA ASP A 582 -18.41 4.48 12.26
C ASP A 582 -17.03 3.89 11.95
N ASP A 583 -16.51 3.08 12.87
CA ASP A 583 -15.17 2.46 12.77
C ASP A 583 -15.23 1.00 12.26
N ILE A 584 -16.43 0.43 12.01
CA ILE A 584 -16.61 -0.89 11.39
C ILE A 584 -16.56 -0.73 9.86
N PHE A 585 -17.44 0.10 9.31
CA PHE A 585 -17.56 0.41 7.90
C PHE A 585 -16.58 1.53 7.46
N GLU A 586 -15.92 2.17 8.43
CA GLU A 586 -14.83 3.15 8.26
C GLU A 586 -15.23 4.43 7.49
N PHE A 587 -16.35 5.03 7.89
CA PHE A 587 -16.83 6.29 7.31
C PHE A 587 -17.32 7.27 8.39
N THR A 588 -17.66 8.50 8.00
CA THR A 588 -18.19 9.52 8.91
C THR A 588 -19.32 10.28 8.23
N VAL A 589 -20.46 10.34 8.91
CA VAL A 589 -21.68 11.02 8.47
C VAL A 589 -22.03 12.19 9.38
N ARG A 590 -22.73 13.17 8.82
CA ARG A 590 -23.40 14.25 9.56
C ARG A 590 -24.85 14.46 9.13
N ASP A 591 -25.60 15.18 9.95
CA ASP A 591 -26.90 15.71 9.55
C ASP A 591 -26.72 16.75 8.42
N ILE A 592 -27.70 16.82 7.51
CA ILE A 592 -27.73 17.86 6.46
C ILE A 592 -28.12 19.23 7.01
N THR A 593 -27.61 20.28 6.36
CA THR A 593 -27.94 21.69 6.64
C THR A 593 -28.84 22.26 5.55
N LEU A 594 -29.43 23.43 5.84
CA LEU A 594 -30.13 24.24 4.83
C LEU A 594 -29.22 24.60 3.63
N TYR A 595 -27.91 24.76 3.87
CA TYR A 595 -26.92 25.05 2.82
C TYR A 595 -26.73 23.85 1.87
N ASP A 596 -26.71 22.62 2.38
CA ASP A 596 -26.61 21.42 1.55
C ASP A 596 -27.88 21.23 0.70
N ILE A 597 -29.06 21.41 1.31
CA ILE A 597 -30.37 21.34 0.63
C ILE A 597 -30.45 22.37 -0.50
N ALA A 598 -29.95 23.60 -0.27
CA ALA A 598 -29.93 24.65 -1.29
C ALA A 598 -28.91 24.37 -2.41
N ALA A 599 -27.72 23.87 -2.08
CA ALA A 599 -26.66 23.57 -3.04
C ALA A 599 -27.04 22.41 -3.99
N GLU A 600 -27.48 21.28 -3.43
CA GLU A 600 -27.93 20.09 -4.18
C GLU A 600 -29.37 20.22 -4.72
N ARG A 601 -30.07 21.31 -4.35
CA ARG A 601 -31.44 21.65 -4.77
C ARG A 601 -32.49 20.60 -4.39
N TRP A 602 -32.29 19.95 -3.24
CA TRP A 602 -33.23 19.00 -2.67
C TRP A 602 -34.55 19.67 -2.24
N GLN A 603 -35.53 18.85 -1.85
CA GLN A 603 -36.75 19.35 -1.19
C GLN A 603 -36.43 19.71 0.27
N GLU A 604 -37.15 20.66 0.88
CA GLU A 604 -36.92 21.02 2.29
C GLU A 604 -37.25 19.88 3.26
N SER A 605 -38.14 18.98 2.84
CA SER A 605 -38.46 17.72 3.50
C SER A 605 -37.45 16.60 3.27
N GLN A 606 -36.30 16.87 2.63
CA GLN A 606 -35.26 15.86 2.39
C GLN A 606 -34.75 15.29 3.71
N GLN A 607 -34.69 13.97 3.76
CA GLN A 607 -34.11 13.21 4.87
C GLN A 607 -32.87 12.45 4.40
N GLY A 608 -31.99 12.11 5.33
CA GLY A 608 -30.73 11.45 5.03
C GLY A 608 -29.56 12.05 5.81
N VAL A 609 -28.45 11.34 5.83
CA VAL A 609 -27.20 11.82 6.43
C VAL A 609 -26.11 11.95 5.38
N LEU A 610 -25.39 13.07 5.37
CA LEU A 610 -24.35 13.35 4.38
C LEU A 610 -23.06 12.65 4.81
N VAL A 611 -22.46 11.90 3.89
CA VAL A 611 -21.14 11.29 4.05
C VAL A 611 -20.07 12.37 3.90
N GLU A 612 -19.39 12.73 4.99
CA GLU A 612 -18.28 13.71 4.96
C GLU A 612 -16.94 13.06 4.64
N GLN A 613 -16.72 11.84 5.12
CA GLN A 613 -15.45 11.12 4.98
C GLN A 613 -15.69 9.62 4.80
N VAL A 614 -14.89 9.00 3.95
CA VAL A 614 -14.80 7.54 3.78
C VAL A 614 -13.31 7.21 3.80
N ARG A 615 -12.88 6.21 4.59
CA ARG A 615 -11.47 5.78 4.54
C ARG A 615 -11.21 4.97 3.25
N PRO A 616 -10.15 5.27 2.48
CA PRO A 616 -9.70 4.39 1.41
C PRO A 616 -9.48 2.96 1.92
N GLY A 617 -9.79 1.95 1.12
CA GLY A 617 -9.66 0.53 1.48
C GLY A 617 -10.59 0.01 2.59
N GLY A 618 -11.36 0.87 3.28
CA GLY A 618 -12.38 0.46 4.24
C GLY A 618 -13.66 -0.04 3.56
N TRP A 619 -14.52 -0.76 4.30
CA TRP A 619 -15.70 -1.43 3.71
C TRP A 619 -16.65 -0.49 2.96
N ALA A 620 -16.83 0.75 3.43
CA ALA A 620 -17.60 1.76 2.70
C ALA A 620 -16.94 2.17 1.36
N ALA A 621 -15.61 2.30 1.29
CA ALA A 621 -14.90 2.56 0.03
C ALA A 621 -14.89 1.34 -0.91
N LEU A 622 -14.87 0.12 -0.36
CA LEU A 622 -14.97 -1.12 -1.14
C LEU A 622 -16.37 -1.26 -1.76
N GLY A 623 -17.44 -0.98 -1.01
CA GLY A 623 -18.81 -0.81 -1.53
C GLY A 623 -19.01 0.45 -2.38
N LYS A 624 -17.95 1.24 -2.64
CA LYS A 624 -17.94 2.44 -3.48
C LYS A 624 -18.88 3.56 -3.01
N LEU A 625 -19.07 3.70 -1.69
CA LEU A 625 -19.55 4.93 -1.04
C LEU A 625 -18.49 6.03 -1.19
N LEU A 626 -18.92 7.27 -1.38
CA LEU A 626 -18.06 8.44 -1.59
C LEU A 626 -18.45 9.61 -0.67
N PRO A 627 -17.49 10.48 -0.29
CA PRO A 627 -17.82 11.78 0.29
C PRO A 627 -18.75 12.57 -0.62
N GLY A 628 -19.78 13.19 -0.04
CA GLY A 628 -20.85 13.87 -0.77
C GLY A 628 -22.08 13.00 -1.07
N ASP A 629 -22.04 11.68 -0.84
CA ASP A 629 -23.25 10.86 -0.89
C ASP A 629 -24.21 11.20 0.26
N LEU A 630 -25.51 11.24 -0.04
CA LEU A 630 -26.58 11.30 0.96
C LEU A 630 -27.10 9.88 1.23
N LEU A 631 -26.85 9.34 2.43
CA LEU A 631 -27.33 8.03 2.85
C LEU A 631 -28.80 8.12 3.28
N LEU A 632 -29.66 7.33 2.62
CA LEU A 632 -31.13 7.36 2.77
C LEU A 632 -31.67 6.17 3.56
N GLU A 633 -31.23 4.95 3.26
CA GLU A 633 -31.65 3.72 3.92
C GLU A 633 -30.46 2.77 4.11
N ILE A 634 -30.49 1.97 5.18
CA ILE A 634 -29.56 0.86 5.45
C ILE A 634 -30.40 -0.41 5.60
N ASN A 635 -30.16 -1.44 4.78
CA ASN A 635 -30.98 -2.66 4.70
C ASN A 635 -32.50 -2.39 4.60
N GLY A 636 -32.89 -1.30 3.93
CA GLY A 636 -34.27 -0.84 3.79
C GLY A 636 -34.85 -0.09 4.99
N ALA A 637 -34.13 0.03 6.11
CA ALA A 637 -34.51 0.89 7.23
C ALA A 637 -34.13 2.35 6.93
N PRO A 638 -35.07 3.32 7.04
CA PRO A 638 -34.81 4.72 6.70
C PRO A 638 -33.90 5.42 7.72
N VAL A 639 -32.96 6.20 7.22
CA VAL A 639 -31.97 6.96 7.99
C VAL A 639 -32.31 8.44 7.89
N ALA A 640 -33.13 8.95 8.80
CA ALA A 640 -33.57 10.34 8.77
C ALA A 640 -32.52 11.35 9.30
N GLU A 641 -31.77 10.95 10.33
CA GLU A 641 -30.73 11.74 11.01
C GLU A 641 -29.58 10.86 11.52
N VAL A 642 -28.49 11.48 11.99
CA VAL A 642 -27.26 10.80 12.45
C VAL A 642 -27.52 9.79 13.57
N ASP A 643 -28.47 10.03 14.47
CA ASP A 643 -28.73 9.09 15.56
C ASP A 643 -29.53 7.84 15.10
N ALA A 644 -30.29 7.95 14.00
CA ALA A 644 -30.84 6.79 13.32
C ALA A 644 -29.74 5.98 12.61
N ALA A 645 -28.81 6.65 11.92
CA ALA A 645 -27.65 6.01 11.30
C ALA A 645 -26.80 5.26 12.35
N ARG A 646 -26.44 5.96 13.44
CA ARG A 646 -25.68 5.44 14.58
C ARG A 646 -26.32 4.19 15.18
N LYS A 647 -27.64 4.21 15.37
CA LYS A 647 -28.36 3.04 15.90
C LYS A 647 -28.29 1.88 14.93
N THR A 648 -28.67 2.07 13.66
CA THR A 648 -28.74 0.95 12.69
C THR A 648 -27.36 0.35 12.40
N LEU A 649 -26.29 1.16 12.38
CA LEU A 649 -24.92 0.66 12.24
C LEU A 649 -24.46 -0.14 13.49
N GLY A 650 -24.83 0.32 14.69
CA GLY A 650 -24.61 -0.43 15.93
C GLY A 650 -25.38 -1.76 15.97
N ASP A 651 -26.68 -1.73 15.64
CA ASP A 651 -27.53 -2.93 15.54
C ASP A 651 -26.95 -3.95 14.55
N LEU A 652 -26.32 -3.50 13.45
CA LEU A 652 -25.62 -4.35 12.48
C LEU A 652 -24.31 -4.93 13.04
N GLY A 653 -23.57 -4.18 13.85
CA GLY A 653 -22.37 -4.65 14.54
C GLY A 653 -22.61 -5.83 15.49
N GLU A 654 -23.81 -5.93 16.06
CA GLU A 654 -24.25 -7.08 16.85
C GLU A 654 -24.77 -8.24 15.99
N GLN A 655 -25.45 -7.96 14.86
CA GLN A 655 -26.05 -8.97 13.98
C GLN A 655 -25.06 -9.66 13.04
N GLN A 656 -23.97 -8.97 12.69
CA GLN A 656 -22.88 -9.46 11.83
C GLN A 656 -23.31 -10.12 10.48
N PRO A 657 -24.22 -9.50 9.69
CA PRO A 657 -24.64 -10.06 8.41
C PRO A 657 -23.51 -10.04 7.36
N ALA A 658 -23.48 -11.05 6.48
CA ALA A 658 -22.45 -11.19 5.44
C ALA A 658 -22.45 -10.06 4.39
N ALA A 659 -23.59 -9.39 4.20
CA ALA A 659 -23.73 -8.24 3.30
C ALA A 659 -24.68 -7.19 3.90
N VAL A 660 -24.44 -5.93 3.56
CA VAL A 660 -25.25 -4.77 3.98
C VAL A 660 -25.47 -3.86 2.79
N VAL A 661 -26.73 -3.55 2.48
CA VAL A 661 -27.12 -2.70 1.35
C VAL A 661 -27.42 -1.28 1.85
N PHE A 662 -26.65 -0.31 1.38
CA PHE A 662 -26.95 1.11 1.56
C PHE A 662 -27.67 1.66 0.33
N LYS A 663 -28.74 2.41 0.54
CA LYS A 663 -29.39 3.23 -0.48
C LYS A 663 -28.91 4.67 -0.34
N ILE A 664 -28.33 5.19 -1.40
CA ILE A 664 -27.70 6.52 -1.42
C ILE A 664 -28.27 7.39 -2.54
N MET A 665 -28.20 8.70 -2.36
CA MET A 665 -28.36 9.67 -3.43
C MET A 665 -27.00 10.31 -3.75
N ARG A 666 -26.57 10.20 -5.00
CA ARG A 666 -25.32 10.76 -5.54
C ARG A 666 -25.66 11.75 -6.65
N GLY A 667 -25.71 13.04 -6.30
CA GLY A 667 -26.33 14.07 -7.14
C GLY A 667 -27.76 13.67 -7.52
N VAL A 668 -28.09 13.65 -8.80
CA VAL A 668 -29.44 13.29 -9.29
C VAL A 668 -29.75 11.78 -9.35
N ARG A 669 -28.86 10.89 -8.87
CA ARG A 669 -29.02 9.43 -8.98
C ARG A 669 -29.26 8.78 -7.62
N THR A 670 -30.35 8.04 -7.47
CA THR A 670 -30.46 7.02 -6.41
C THR A 670 -29.67 5.78 -6.83
N LEU A 671 -28.81 5.29 -5.94
CA LEU A 671 -28.05 4.05 -6.13
C LEU A 671 -28.29 3.13 -4.92
N TYR A 672 -28.21 1.82 -5.15
CA TYR A 672 -28.02 0.84 -4.10
C TYR A 672 -26.58 0.36 -4.22
N ILE A 673 -25.86 0.34 -3.11
CA ILE A 673 -24.51 -0.21 -3.00
C ILE A 673 -24.51 -1.32 -1.95
N GLU A 674 -23.73 -2.35 -2.20
CA GLU A 674 -23.58 -3.50 -1.31
C GLU A 674 -22.18 -3.47 -0.70
N LEU A 675 -22.12 -3.63 0.62
CA LEU A 675 -20.91 -3.70 1.41
C LEU A 675 -20.84 -5.14 1.95
N GLU A 676 -19.69 -5.81 1.82
CA GLU A 676 -19.46 -7.18 2.28
C GLU A 676 -18.53 -7.18 3.52
N PRO A 677 -18.95 -6.62 4.68
CA PRO A 677 -18.06 -6.45 5.83
C PRO A 677 -17.63 -7.79 6.43
N ARG A 678 -16.34 -7.92 6.73
CA ARG A 678 -15.87 -8.91 7.71
C ARG A 678 -15.92 -8.32 9.12
N TRP A 679 -16.44 -9.15 10.03
CA TRP A 679 -16.65 -8.82 11.44
C TRP A 679 -15.50 -9.31 12.34
N ASP A 680 -14.41 -9.77 11.72
CA ASP A 680 -13.14 -10.18 12.36
C ASP A 680 -12.42 -9.03 13.08
N GLY A 681 -12.85 -7.78 12.88
CA GLY A 681 -12.40 -6.60 13.62
C GLY A 681 -12.72 -6.59 15.13
N GLN A 682 -13.49 -7.54 15.66
CA GLN A 682 -13.78 -7.66 17.10
C GLN A 682 -12.94 -8.75 17.84
N ALA A 683 -11.71 -9.05 17.38
CA ALA A 683 -10.79 -9.88 18.17
C ALA A 683 -9.32 -9.45 18.04
N GLY A 684 -8.74 -8.98 19.15
CA GLY A 684 -7.31 -8.79 19.32
C GLY A 684 -6.53 -10.09 19.55
N THR A 685 -6.63 -11.08 18.67
CA THR A 685 -5.74 -12.27 18.66
C THR A 685 -5.59 -12.86 17.26
N GLY A 686 -4.40 -12.72 16.68
CA GLY A 686 -3.89 -13.54 15.59
C GLY A 686 -2.42 -13.83 15.89
N ASN A 687 -2.01 -15.11 15.79
CA ASN A 687 -0.66 -15.58 16.15
C ASN A 687 0.44 -15.03 15.22
#